data_AF-A0A258GYJ4-F1
#
_entry.id   AF-A0A258GYJ4-F1
#
_cell.length_a   1.000
_cell.length_b   1.000
_cell.length_c   1.000
_cell.angle_alpha   90.00
_cell.angle_beta   90.00
_cell.angle_gamma   90.00
#
_symmetry.space_group_name_H-M   'P 1'
#
loop_
_entity.id
_entity.type
_entity.pdbx_description
1 polymer ?
#
loop_
_entity_poly.entity_id
_entity_poly.type
_entity_poly.pdbx_seq_one_letter_code
_entity_poly.pdbx_strand_id
1 'polypeptide(L)'
;MAESRAKTAARHMTRALETGASLLASPDGDAPPARLISAHFAALRLLGGDSEAAETVCEAIRARRLTPLCPAGSVVAAQGATLEPGQLLAAIADAAALASARAVATQAFVAVADALETLTIETDEQGRPTTSALIDAFRAGADAELIEIALCTLGGPRAAAITLRRQATGAREPGRQSYGIPSWAGIEASEIATTIERVSRTRLGVQVSMGDPVAEPASPAIAINLARYAATHDRELLKADLAALRALAPDCAIQLAGLAAAVMSLGLAFDGEEGTAAAAQLCASARDTGARVAAEHISQPAIRWLAAESSGADPVDLLLAHEDEHTPQLSECVSAALGAAASKTEADDVRLRILGARTLDQIDGLERHRLESRGMPEDALERIEQALKEGLSLAAAFSRWVVGDDVIRKRLGLEPEAYDTDGEALLRALGISAREIDEARIAVQGRRRPVSNPKSPLARILARADGVTPEARVRMAKTIAPMLARPPVVTIASGDQADATRMVVHASTRAAMAAGLGIRIEPGRPAVDAELQQRISEARRRARAPLNSEQAPALDRFAPPPAMSIPETPDEVVFAERRRLPDRRKGYIQKASVGGHKVYLHTGEFDDGELGEIFIDMHKEGAAFRSLMNNFAIAISIGLQYGVPLEEFVDAFIFTRFEPAGEVTGNDSIRKATSILDYIFRELAVSYLGRDDLAEVDNVSHDGLGGGAREGEEPTVPVQQMRPEQLISKGFSRGVIPDNIVPFTARRVAERLEEAEGPPLTTQRGADYLSDACPACGHFTLRPDDGVALCEACGATVQTA
;
A
#
# COMPACT_ATOMS: atom_id res chain seq x y z
N MET A 1 -1.74 20.45 -62.92
CA MET A 1 -1.23 21.41 -61.90
C MET A 1 -1.67 21.04 -60.48
N ALA A 2 -2.95 20.77 -60.22
CA ALA A 2 -3.43 20.34 -58.89
C ALA A 2 -2.74 19.06 -58.37
N GLU A 3 -2.55 18.05 -59.22
CA GLU A 3 -1.88 16.80 -58.86
C GLU A 3 -0.38 16.97 -58.54
N SER A 4 0.29 17.91 -59.22
CA SER A 4 1.69 18.26 -58.95
C SER A 4 1.86 19.02 -57.63
N ARG A 5 0.94 19.95 -57.31
CA ARG A 5 0.90 20.63 -56.01
C ARG A 5 0.60 19.66 -54.86
N ALA A 6 -0.32 18.71 -55.05
CA ALA A 6 -0.63 17.68 -54.05
C ALA A 6 0.59 16.76 -53.76
N LYS A 7 1.33 16.34 -54.80
CA LYS A 7 2.56 15.54 -54.63
C LYS A 7 3.66 16.30 -53.88
N THR A 8 3.81 17.60 -54.15
CA THR A 8 4.79 18.45 -53.43
C THR A 8 4.39 18.66 -51.97
N ALA A 9 3.12 18.93 -51.69
CA ALA A 9 2.62 19.09 -50.33
C ALA A 9 2.77 17.79 -49.51
N ALA A 10 2.46 16.64 -50.10
CA ALA A 10 2.68 15.33 -49.46
C ALA A 10 4.16 15.11 -49.10
N ARG A 11 5.09 15.44 -49.99
CA ARG A 11 6.54 15.34 -49.71
C ARG A 11 6.98 16.27 -48.58
N HIS A 12 6.44 17.50 -48.52
CA HIS A 12 6.74 18.44 -47.45
C HIS A 12 6.17 17.94 -46.11
N MET A 13 4.95 17.38 -46.10
CA MET A 13 4.35 16.74 -44.93
C MET A 13 5.22 15.59 -44.42
N THR A 14 5.63 14.64 -45.29
CA THR A 14 6.51 13.53 -44.90
C THR A 14 7.79 14.03 -44.23
N ARG A 15 8.43 15.06 -44.80
CA ARG A 15 9.64 15.65 -44.21
C ARG A 15 9.38 16.30 -42.85
N ALA A 16 8.24 17.00 -42.69
CA ALA A 16 7.85 17.58 -41.42
C ALA A 16 7.67 16.49 -40.35
N LEU A 17 7.00 15.39 -40.69
CA LEU A 17 6.78 14.26 -39.79
C LEU A 17 8.08 13.56 -39.39
N GLU A 18 8.98 13.28 -40.33
CA GLU A 18 10.28 12.63 -40.07
C GLU A 18 11.17 13.48 -39.15
N THR A 19 11.27 14.78 -39.46
CA THR A 19 12.07 15.73 -38.65
C THR A 19 11.45 15.94 -37.28
N GLY A 20 10.12 16.00 -37.18
CA GLY A 20 9.40 16.14 -35.93
C GLY A 20 9.54 14.91 -35.03
N ALA A 21 9.44 13.71 -35.59
CA ALA A 21 9.66 12.47 -34.84
C ALA A 21 11.10 12.39 -34.30
N SER A 22 12.09 12.75 -35.12
CA SER A 22 13.50 12.79 -34.72
C SER A 22 13.76 13.81 -33.62
N LEU A 23 13.11 14.97 -33.71
CA LEU A 23 13.20 16.04 -32.73
C LEU A 23 12.58 15.62 -31.39
N LEU A 24 11.39 15.00 -31.43
CA LEU A 24 10.68 14.52 -30.26
C LEU A 24 11.44 13.38 -29.56
N ALA A 25 12.08 12.48 -30.32
CA ALA A 25 12.84 11.36 -29.79
C ALA A 25 14.21 11.74 -29.20
N SER A 26 14.63 13.00 -29.29
CA SER A 26 15.91 13.47 -28.77
C SER A 26 15.99 13.23 -27.24
N PRO A 27 17.10 12.66 -26.73
CA PRO A 27 17.27 12.42 -25.29
C PRO A 27 17.34 13.72 -24.49
N ASP A 28 17.91 14.77 -25.07
CA ASP A 28 18.00 16.11 -24.49
C ASP A 28 16.69 16.87 -24.75
N GLY A 29 15.65 16.53 -23.99
CA GLY A 29 14.34 17.20 -24.06
C GLY A 29 14.40 18.69 -23.66
N ASP A 30 15.39 19.07 -22.86
CA ASP A 30 15.55 20.43 -22.35
C ASP A 30 16.22 21.40 -23.31
N ALA A 31 17.12 20.90 -24.16
CA ALA A 31 17.80 21.68 -25.19
C ALA A 31 17.92 20.87 -26.48
N PRO A 32 16.83 20.77 -27.27
CA PRO A 32 16.84 19.98 -28.48
C PRO A 32 17.91 20.48 -29.46
N PRO A 33 18.53 19.60 -30.27
CA PRO A 33 19.61 20.01 -31.17
C PRO A 33 19.15 21.11 -32.13
N ALA A 34 19.81 22.28 -32.08
CA ALA A 34 19.44 23.46 -32.87
C ALA A 34 19.31 23.18 -34.37
N ARG A 35 20.09 22.22 -34.88
CA ARG A 35 20.01 21.75 -36.28
C ARG A 35 18.69 21.04 -36.58
N LEU A 36 18.20 20.19 -35.67
CA LEU A 36 16.94 19.46 -35.84
C LEU A 36 15.73 20.40 -35.74
N ILE A 37 15.73 21.31 -34.76
CA ILE A 37 14.69 22.35 -34.64
C ILE A 37 14.61 23.18 -35.93
N SER A 38 15.77 23.65 -36.40
CA SER A 38 15.85 24.49 -37.61
C SER A 38 15.38 23.72 -38.86
N ALA A 39 15.72 22.43 -38.96
CA ALA A 39 15.26 21.56 -40.05
C ALA A 39 13.74 21.34 -40.01
N HIS A 40 13.16 21.15 -38.82
CA HIS A 40 11.73 20.98 -38.64
C HIS A 40 10.96 22.26 -38.98
N PHE A 41 11.40 23.43 -38.49
CA PHE A 41 10.75 24.71 -38.80
C PHE A 41 10.85 25.06 -40.29
N ALA A 42 11.98 24.76 -40.94
CA ALA A 42 12.07 24.88 -42.39
C ALA A 42 11.06 23.98 -43.13
N ALA A 43 10.82 22.76 -42.64
CA ALA A 43 9.83 21.86 -43.22
C ALA A 43 8.39 22.38 -43.03
N LEU A 44 8.06 22.94 -41.86
CA LEU A 44 6.75 23.55 -41.60
C LEU A 44 6.50 24.78 -42.47
N ARG A 45 7.51 25.65 -42.65
CA ARG A 45 7.42 26.81 -43.57
C ARG A 45 7.20 26.41 -45.01
N LEU A 46 7.90 25.37 -45.48
CA LEU A 46 7.70 24.82 -46.81
C LEU A 46 6.31 24.18 -46.99
N LEU A 47 5.73 23.64 -45.92
CA LEU A 47 4.37 23.09 -45.93
C LEU A 47 3.32 24.21 -46.00
N GLY A 48 3.48 25.27 -45.20
CA GLY A 48 2.57 26.42 -45.15
C GLY A 48 2.80 27.48 -46.24
N GLY A 49 3.88 27.37 -47.02
CA GLY A 49 4.24 28.37 -48.04
C GLY A 49 4.55 29.75 -47.44
N ASP A 50 5.28 29.79 -46.31
CA ASP A 50 5.57 31.02 -45.54
C ASP A 50 4.33 31.76 -45.00
N SER A 51 3.21 31.04 -44.81
CA SER A 51 2.01 31.58 -44.16
C SER A 51 2.27 31.99 -42.71
N GLU A 52 1.56 33.00 -42.22
CA GLU A 52 1.51 33.39 -40.80
C GLU A 52 1.21 32.19 -39.89
N ALA A 53 0.32 31.28 -40.31
CA ALA A 53 -0.02 30.05 -39.60
C ALA A 53 1.20 29.14 -39.32
N ALA A 54 2.16 29.06 -40.25
CA ALA A 54 3.37 28.26 -40.06
C ALA A 54 4.29 28.86 -38.98
N GLU A 55 4.39 30.19 -38.92
CA GLU A 55 5.15 30.87 -37.87
C GLU A 55 4.47 30.74 -36.51
N THR A 56 3.14 30.88 -36.42
CA THR A 56 2.39 30.66 -35.18
C THR A 56 2.62 29.26 -34.63
N VAL A 57 2.58 28.22 -35.47
CA VAL A 57 2.86 26.85 -35.05
C VAL A 57 4.33 26.69 -34.61
N CYS A 58 5.29 27.28 -35.32
CA CYS A 58 6.70 27.25 -34.92
C CYS A 58 6.93 27.94 -33.56
N GLU A 59 6.25 29.06 -33.31
CA GLU A 59 6.29 29.77 -32.03
C GLU A 59 5.69 28.92 -30.90
N ALA A 60 4.54 28.31 -31.13
CA ALA A 60 3.89 27.44 -30.15
C ALA A 60 4.75 26.20 -29.80
N ILE A 61 5.46 25.63 -30.79
CA ILE A 61 6.44 24.56 -30.56
C ILE A 61 7.65 25.07 -29.77
N ARG A 62 8.19 26.25 -30.12
CA ARG A 62 9.33 26.85 -29.41
C ARG A 62 8.99 27.18 -27.95
N ALA A 63 7.75 27.62 -27.71
CA ALA A 63 7.22 27.89 -26.37
C ALA A 63 6.77 26.62 -25.61
N ARG A 64 7.02 25.42 -26.16
CA ARG A 64 6.62 24.12 -25.57
C ARG A 64 5.12 24.00 -25.28
N ARG A 65 4.27 24.80 -25.94
CA ARG A 65 2.82 24.63 -25.86
C ARG A 65 2.36 23.44 -26.70
N LEU A 66 3.05 23.20 -27.82
CA LEU A 66 2.83 22.10 -28.74
C LEU A 66 4.09 21.23 -28.86
N THR A 67 3.90 19.93 -29.11
CA THR A 67 4.96 19.08 -29.65
C THR A 67 5.23 19.41 -31.11
N PRO A 68 6.41 19.04 -31.66
CA PRO A 68 6.65 19.04 -33.09
C PRO A 68 5.59 18.21 -33.83
N LEU A 69 5.27 18.60 -35.07
CA LEU A 69 4.36 17.84 -35.93
C LEU A 69 5.03 16.51 -36.29
N CYS A 70 4.46 15.39 -35.84
CA CYS A 70 5.06 14.07 -36.02
C CYS A 70 3.97 13.00 -36.22
N PRO A 71 4.34 11.75 -36.58
CA PRO A 71 3.37 10.67 -36.71
C PRO A 71 2.65 10.38 -35.38
N ALA A 72 1.37 10.01 -35.44
CA ALA A 72 0.56 9.68 -34.26
C ALA A 72 1.20 8.63 -33.35
N GLY A 73 1.91 7.64 -33.91
CA GLY A 73 2.63 6.62 -33.16
C GLY A 73 3.81 7.16 -32.33
N SER A 74 4.29 8.37 -32.59
CA SER A 74 5.31 9.05 -31.79
C SER A 74 4.73 9.86 -30.63
N VAL A 75 3.48 10.32 -30.77
CA VAL A 75 2.80 11.17 -29.78
C VAL A 75 2.05 10.35 -28.74
N VAL A 76 1.40 9.25 -29.13
CA VAL A 76 0.57 8.43 -28.23
C VAL A 76 1.43 7.34 -27.57
N ALA A 77 1.22 7.10 -26.27
CA ALA A 77 2.09 6.21 -25.48
C ALA A 77 2.11 4.75 -25.96
N ALA A 78 0.99 4.23 -26.48
CA ALA A 78 0.91 2.91 -27.11
C ALA A 78 -0.43 2.73 -27.83
N GLN A 79 -0.38 2.44 -29.14
CA GLN A 79 -1.56 1.99 -29.90
C GLN A 79 -1.66 0.47 -29.79
N GLY A 80 -2.77 0.00 -29.22
CA GLY A 80 -3.00 -1.41 -28.95
C GLY A 80 -3.52 -2.19 -30.16
N ALA A 81 -3.36 -3.52 -30.13
CA ALA A 81 -4.06 -4.39 -31.06
C ALA A 81 -5.57 -4.27 -30.84
N THR A 82 -6.34 -4.18 -31.93
CA THR A 82 -7.80 -4.25 -31.88
C THR A 82 -8.21 -5.69 -31.64
N LEU A 83 -8.99 -5.93 -30.59
CA LEU A 83 -9.49 -7.23 -30.17
C LEU A 83 -11.01 -7.24 -30.15
N GLU A 84 -11.59 -8.43 -30.33
CA GLU A 84 -12.99 -8.65 -29.97
C GLU A 84 -13.14 -8.68 -28.45
N PRO A 85 -14.27 -8.21 -27.88
CA PRO A 85 -14.44 -8.13 -26.41
C PRO A 85 -14.14 -9.45 -25.69
N GLY A 86 -14.60 -10.59 -26.23
CA GLY A 86 -14.37 -11.91 -25.63
C GLY A 86 -12.90 -12.37 -25.58
N GLN A 87 -11.99 -11.73 -26.33
CA GLN A 87 -10.56 -12.07 -26.34
C GLN A 87 -9.76 -11.29 -25.30
N LEU A 88 -10.31 -10.20 -24.76
CA LEU A 88 -9.57 -9.25 -23.95
C LEU A 88 -9.00 -9.88 -22.66
N LEU A 89 -9.83 -10.57 -21.89
CA LEU A 89 -9.42 -11.14 -20.60
C LEU A 89 -8.31 -12.19 -20.77
N ALA A 90 -8.41 -13.02 -21.81
CA ALA A 90 -7.38 -13.98 -22.17
C ALA A 90 -6.06 -13.29 -22.56
N ALA A 91 -6.12 -12.28 -23.44
CA ALA A 91 -4.94 -11.52 -23.85
C ALA A 91 -4.23 -10.84 -22.66
N ILE A 92 -5.00 -10.26 -21.73
CA ILE A 92 -4.44 -9.67 -20.50
C ILE A 92 -3.82 -10.76 -19.61
N ALA A 93 -4.47 -11.92 -19.49
CA ALA A 93 -3.93 -13.03 -18.71
C ALA A 93 -2.59 -13.55 -19.24
N ASP A 94 -2.48 -13.73 -20.56
CA ASP A 94 -1.24 -14.16 -21.22
C ASP A 94 -0.13 -13.12 -21.04
N ALA A 95 -0.45 -11.83 -21.20
CA ALA A 95 0.49 -10.75 -20.97
C ALA A 95 0.98 -10.71 -19.51
N ALA A 96 0.08 -10.90 -18.53
CA ALA A 96 0.42 -10.92 -17.11
C ALA A 96 1.29 -12.14 -16.75
N ALA A 97 1.04 -13.30 -17.35
CA ALA A 97 1.86 -14.49 -17.19
C ALA A 97 3.26 -14.26 -17.76
N LEU A 98 3.38 -13.69 -18.97
CA LEU A 98 4.66 -13.36 -19.58
C LEU A 98 5.44 -12.32 -18.76
N ALA A 99 4.76 -11.29 -18.25
CA ALA A 99 5.36 -10.26 -17.40
C ALA A 99 5.89 -10.86 -16.09
N SER A 100 5.13 -11.75 -15.46
CA SER A 100 5.54 -12.47 -14.25
C SER A 100 6.75 -13.36 -14.51
N ALA A 101 6.73 -14.14 -15.60
CA ALA A 101 7.86 -14.99 -16.00
C ALA A 101 9.15 -14.18 -16.25
N ARG A 102 9.03 -13.02 -16.91
CA ARG A 102 10.16 -12.09 -17.10
C ARG A 102 10.66 -11.54 -15.78
N ALA A 103 9.77 -11.15 -14.87
CA ALA A 103 10.17 -10.63 -13.55
C ALA A 103 10.96 -11.67 -12.74
N VAL A 104 10.54 -12.94 -12.77
CA VAL A 104 11.28 -14.06 -12.14
C VAL A 104 12.64 -14.24 -12.79
N ALA A 105 12.73 -14.23 -14.12
CA ALA A 105 14.01 -14.33 -14.84
C ALA A 105 14.96 -13.17 -14.51
N THR A 106 14.45 -11.93 -14.46
CA THR A 106 15.23 -10.74 -14.06
C THR A 106 15.76 -10.88 -12.63
N GLN A 107 14.93 -11.35 -11.68
CA GLN A 107 15.37 -11.59 -10.31
C GLN A 107 16.44 -12.68 -10.23
N ALA A 108 16.29 -13.77 -11.00
CA ALA A 108 17.31 -14.81 -11.09
C ALA A 108 18.63 -14.26 -11.61
N PHE A 109 18.62 -13.43 -12.67
CA PHE A 109 19.83 -12.78 -13.17
C PHE A 109 20.50 -11.86 -12.16
N VAL A 110 19.73 -11.11 -11.36
CA VAL A 110 20.28 -10.25 -10.29
C VAL A 110 20.86 -11.11 -9.16
N ALA A 111 20.15 -12.14 -8.71
CA ALA A 111 20.61 -13.02 -7.64
C ALA A 111 21.91 -13.76 -8.04
N VAL A 112 21.99 -14.24 -9.29
CA VAL A 112 23.22 -14.84 -9.82
C VAL A 112 24.33 -13.80 -9.92
N ALA A 113 24.04 -12.58 -10.37
CA ALA A 113 25.05 -11.52 -10.42
C ALA A 113 25.59 -11.16 -9.03
N ASP A 114 24.74 -11.10 -8.01
CA ASP A 114 25.15 -10.84 -6.62
C ASP A 114 26.00 -12.00 -6.07
N ALA A 115 25.64 -13.26 -6.38
CA ALA A 115 26.46 -14.42 -6.07
C ALA A 115 27.83 -14.37 -6.76
N LEU A 116 27.89 -13.94 -8.03
CA LEU A 116 29.14 -13.79 -8.77
C LEU A 116 30.02 -12.64 -8.28
N GLU A 117 29.44 -11.58 -7.70
CA GLU A 117 30.24 -10.49 -7.09
C GLU A 117 30.82 -10.86 -5.72
N THR A 118 30.13 -11.70 -4.97
CA THR A 118 30.65 -12.23 -3.70
C THR A 118 31.74 -13.28 -3.92
N LEU A 119 31.83 -13.86 -5.12
CA LEU A 119 32.90 -14.75 -5.54
C LEU A 119 34.19 -13.98 -5.89
N THR A 120 35.01 -13.72 -4.87
CA THR A 120 36.41 -13.29 -5.07
C THR A 120 37.28 -14.52 -5.37
N ILE A 121 37.47 -14.83 -6.66
CA ILE A 121 38.34 -15.93 -7.09
C ILE A 121 39.70 -15.34 -7.49
N GLU A 122 40.74 -15.67 -6.74
CA GLU A 122 42.11 -15.30 -7.08
C GLU A 122 42.59 -16.03 -8.34
N THR A 123 43.23 -15.30 -9.24
CA THR A 123 43.77 -15.83 -10.51
C THR A 123 45.29 -15.82 -10.51
N ASP A 124 45.91 -16.80 -11.18
CA ASP A 124 47.35 -16.86 -11.44
C ASP A 124 47.81 -15.82 -12.48
N GLU A 125 49.12 -15.79 -12.76
CA GLU A 125 49.74 -14.86 -13.72
C GLU A 125 49.24 -15.05 -15.17
N GLN A 126 48.58 -16.17 -15.47
CA GLN A 126 47.95 -16.46 -16.76
C GLN A 126 46.43 -16.20 -16.74
N GLY A 127 45.90 -15.64 -15.64
CA GLY A 127 44.48 -15.30 -15.47
C GLY A 127 43.59 -16.50 -15.18
N ARG A 128 44.14 -17.66 -14.80
CA ARG A 128 43.37 -18.86 -14.44
C ARG A 128 43.14 -18.90 -12.94
N PRO A 129 41.96 -19.35 -12.47
CA PRO A 129 41.67 -19.44 -11.05
C PRO A 129 42.60 -20.46 -10.37
N THR A 130 43.16 -20.11 -9.21
CA THR A 130 43.99 -21.04 -8.45
C THR A 130 43.15 -22.14 -7.82
N THR A 131 43.72 -23.33 -7.63
CA THR A 131 43.01 -24.46 -7.00
C THR A 131 42.56 -24.13 -5.57
N SER A 132 43.31 -23.32 -4.83
CA SER A 132 42.91 -22.86 -3.49
C SER A 132 41.70 -21.92 -3.55
N ALA A 133 41.67 -20.98 -4.51
CA ALA A 133 40.55 -20.06 -4.67
C ALA A 133 39.25 -20.79 -5.07
N LEU A 134 39.35 -21.85 -5.88
CA LEU A 134 38.20 -22.71 -6.19
C LEU A 134 37.71 -23.48 -4.96
N ILE A 135 38.62 -24.03 -4.15
CA ILE A 135 38.27 -24.72 -2.89
C ILE A 135 37.56 -23.77 -1.92
N ASP A 136 38.08 -22.55 -1.76
CA ASP A 136 37.49 -21.56 -0.85
C ASP A 136 36.14 -21.05 -1.36
N ALA A 137 35.98 -20.87 -2.67
CA ALA A 137 34.68 -20.58 -3.29
C ALA A 137 33.65 -21.69 -3.02
N PHE A 138 34.01 -22.96 -3.20
CA PHE A 138 33.11 -24.08 -2.89
C PHE A 138 32.79 -24.19 -1.38
N ARG A 139 33.75 -23.89 -0.50
CA ARG A 139 33.51 -23.83 0.96
C ARG A 139 32.57 -22.70 1.36
N ALA A 140 32.60 -21.59 0.64
CA ALA A 140 31.66 -20.48 0.79
C ALA A 140 30.27 -20.78 0.21
N GLY A 141 30.06 -21.98 -0.37
CA GLY A 141 28.78 -22.42 -0.91
C GLY A 141 28.53 -22.05 -2.36
N ALA A 142 29.58 -21.71 -3.12
CA ALA A 142 29.45 -21.41 -4.55
C ALA A 142 29.09 -22.66 -5.37
N ASP A 143 28.17 -22.49 -6.32
CA ASP A 143 27.76 -23.54 -7.25
C ASP A 143 28.80 -23.75 -8.37
N ALA A 144 29.01 -25.01 -8.77
CA ALA A 144 30.02 -25.37 -9.77
C ALA A 144 29.70 -24.84 -11.18
N GLU A 145 28.42 -24.86 -11.58
CA GLU A 145 28.00 -24.33 -12.89
C GLU A 145 28.17 -22.82 -12.93
N LEU A 146 27.89 -22.11 -11.82
CA LEU A 146 28.09 -20.67 -11.73
C LEU A 146 29.57 -20.28 -11.84
N ILE A 147 30.47 -21.07 -11.25
CA ILE A 147 31.92 -20.87 -11.38
C ILE A 147 32.36 -21.11 -12.82
N GLU A 148 31.86 -22.15 -13.50
CA GLU A 148 32.18 -22.39 -14.90
C GLU A 148 31.71 -21.26 -15.81
N ILE A 149 30.47 -20.80 -15.66
CA ILE A 149 29.90 -19.66 -16.41
C ILE A 149 30.74 -18.39 -16.20
N ALA A 150 31.15 -18.13 -14.96
CA ALA A 150 31.98 -16.99 -14.59
C ALA A 150 33.36 -17.03 -15.26
N LEU A 151 33.98 -18.21 -15.32
CA LEU A 151 35.30 -18.41 -15.91
C LEU A 151 35.29 -18.43 -17.44
N CYS A 152 34.17 -18.81 -18.05
CA CYS A 152 33.96 -18.71 -19.49
C CYS A 152 33.69 -17.27 -19.97
N THR A 153 33.38 -16.34 -19.05
CA THR A 153 33.13 -14.94 -19.40
C THR A 153 34.43 -14.15 -19.43
N LEU A 154 34.68 -13.45 -20.54
CA LEU A 154 35.86 -12.60 -20.72
C LEU A 154 35.86 -11.47 -19.66
N GLY A 155 36.86 -11.49 -18.76
CA GLY A 155 36.91 -10.59 -17.59
C GLY A 155 36.42 -11.22 -16.26
N GLY A 156 36.14 -12.51 -16.24
CA GLY A 156 35.89 -13.30 -15.03
C GLY A 156 34.53 -13.04 -14.35
N PRO A 157 34.38 -13.44 -13.07
CA PRO A 157 33.11 -13.39 -12.34
C PRO A 157 32.48 -11.98 -12.28
N ARG A 158 33.30 -10.94 -12.14
CA ARG A 158 32.84 -9.55 -12.09
C ARG A 158 32.28 -9.08 -13.44
N ALA A 159 32.90 -9.47 -14.55
CA ALA A 159 32.38 -9.16 -15.90
C ALA A 159 31.10 -9.94 -16.21
N ALA A 160 31.00 -11.20 -15.76
CA ALA A 160 29.79 -12.00 -15.83
C ALA A 160 28.64 -11.36 -15.03
N ALA A 161 28.89 -10.93 -13.79
CA ALA A 161 27.93 -10.22 -12.96
C ALA A 161 27.44 -8.92 -13.62
N ILE A 162 28.35 -8.10 -14.17
CA ILE A 162 27.99 -6.88 -14.91
C ILE A 162 27.13 -7.22 -16.13
N THR A 163 27.45 -8.28 -16.88
CA THR A 163 26.71 -8.71 -18.06
C THR A 163 25.31 -9.20 -17.69
N LEU A 164 25.18 -10.01 -16.64
CA LEU A 164 23.88 -10.48 -16.14
C LEU A 164 23.03 -9.32 -15.61
N ARG A 165 23.62 -8.35 -14.92
CA ARG A 165 22.90 -7.13 -14.53
C ARG A 165 22.50 -6.28 -15.73
N ARG A 166 23.33 -6.21 -16.77
CA ARG A 166 22.96 -5.58 -18.05
C ARG A 166 21.83 -6.32 -18.74
N GLN A 167 21.76 -7.65 -18.66
CA GLN A 167 20.63 -8.43 -19.17
C GLN A 167 19.37 -8.25 -18.31
N ALA A 168 19.52 -8.20 -16.98
CA ALA A 168 18.44 -7.92 -16.04
C ALA A 168 17.85 -6.51 -16.23
N THR A 169 18.70 -5.52 -16.51
CA THR A 169 18.30 -4.12 -16.80
C THR A 169 17.87 -3.92 -18.27
N GLY A 170 18.43 -4.70 -19.19
CA GLY A 170 18.07 -4.74 -20.62
C GLY A 170 16.75 -5.45 -20.90
N ALA A 171 16.31 -6.32 -19.99
CA ALA A 171 14.91 -6.71 -19.80
C ALA A 171 14.12 -5.53 -19.22
N ARG A 172 14.13 -4.39 -19.95
CA ARG A 172 13.38 -3.18 -19.59
C ARG A 172 11.92 -3.55 -19.36
N GLU A 173 11.41 -3.01 -18.26
CA GLU A 173 10.02 -2.81 -17.81
C GLU A 173 8.98 -3.74 -18.44
N PRO A 174 8.15 -4.45 -17.67
CA PRO A 174 7.06 -5.21 -18.26
C PRO A 174 6.20 -4.27 -19.08
N GLY A 175 6.32 -4.44 -20.39
CA GLY A 175 5.89 -3.45 -21.36
C GLY A 175 4.42 -3.20 -21.16
N ARG A 176 4.07 -1.94 -20.93
CA ARG A 176 2.67 -1.52 -20.90
C ARG A 176 2.00 -2.10 -22.16
N GLN A 177 0.99 -2.94 -21.97
CA GLN A 177 0.22 -3.49 -23.07
C GLN A 177 -0.99 -2.61 -23.32
N SER A 178 -1.22 -2.26 -24.58
CA SER A 178 -2.42 -1.56 -25.00
C SER A 178 -3.30 -2.50 -25.81
N TYR A 179 -4.60 -2.42 -25.59
CA TYR A 179 -5.63 -3.13 -26.34
C TYR A 179 -6.73 -2.15 -26.75
N GLY A 180 -7.26 -2.29 -27.95
CA GLY A 180 -8.46 -1.58 -28.41
C GLY A 180 -9.63 -2.54 -28.48
N ILE A 181 -10.80 -2.16 -27.96
CA ILE A 181 -12.05 -2.92 -28.11
C ILE A 181 -13.18 -1.99 -28.59
N PRO A 182 -14.15 -2.48 -29.38
CA PRO A 182 -15.24 -1.65 -29.88
C PRO A 182 -16.23 -1.24 -28.78
N SER A 183 -16.49 -2.13 -27.81
CA SER A 183 -17.36 -1.88 -26.66
C SER A 183 -17.09 -2.88 -25.54
N TRP A 184 -17.57 -2.58 -24.33
CA TRP A 184 -17.54 -3.49 -23.17
C TRP A 184 -18.58 -4.62 -23.24
N ALA A 185 -19.31 -4.75 -24.36
CA ALA A 185 -20.37 -5.73 -24.49
C ALA A 185 -19.85 -7.17 -24.29
N GLY A 186 -20.52 -7.93 -23.42
CA GLY A 186 -20.16 -9.31 -23.11
C GLY A 186 -19.04 -9.48 -22.10
N ILE A 187 -18.59 -8.42 -21.44
CA ILE A 187 -17.62 -8.48 -20.33
C ILE A 187 -18.27 -7.88 -19.08
N GLU A 188 -18.25 -8.61 -17.98
CA GLU A 188 -18.80 -8.12 -16.72
C GLU A 188 -17.79 -7.23 -15.97
N ALA A 189 -18.31 -6.20 -15.28
CA ALA A 189 -17.44 -5.28 -14.53
C ALA A 189 -16.69 -5.96 -13.38
N SER A 190 -17.25 -7.04 -12.82
CA SER A 190 -16.59 -7.86 -11.80
C SER A 190 -15.35 -8.59 -12.34
N GLU A 191 -15.36 -9.02 -13.60
CA GLU A 191 -14.23 -9.70 -14.25
C GLU A 191 -13.07 -8.73 -14.49
N ILE A 192 -13.38 -7.52 -14.95
CA ILE A 192 -12.38 -6.45 -15.12
C ILE A 192 -11.83 -6.01 -13.77
N ALA A 193 -12.67 -5.81 -12.75
CA ALA A 193 -12.20 -5.45 -11.41
C ALA A 193 -11.27 -6.52 -10.81
N THR A 194 -11.61 -7.79 -10.98
CA THR A 194 -10.73 -8.91 -10.57
C THR A 194 -9.42 -8.91 -11.36
N THR A 195 -9.47 -8.55 -12.64
CA THR A 195 -8.29 -8.42 -13.49
C THR A 195 -7.40 -7.26 -13.04
N ILE A 196 -7.99 -6.12 -12.63
CA ILE A 196 -7.26 -4.98 -12.04
C ILE A 196 -6.48 -5.44 -10.81
N GLU A 197 -7.11 -6.12 -9.86
CA GLU A 197 -6.46 -6.62 -8.64
C GLU A 197 -5.33 -7.62 -8.94
N ARG A 198 -5.51 -8.48 -9.95
CA ARG A 198 -4.51 -9.47 -10.35
C ARG A 198 -3.32 -8.80 -11.03
N VAL A 199 -3.57 -7.92 -12.00
CA VAL A 199 -2.54 -7.25 -12.80
C VAL A 199 -1.78 -6.20 -11.98
N SER A 200 -2.44 -5.49 -11.05
CA SER A 200 -1.77 -4.52 -10.17
C SER A 200 -0.73 -5.17 -9.25
N ARG A 201 -0.83 -6.47 -8.98
CA ARG A 201 0.21 -7.23 -8.25
C ARG A 201 1.37 -7.68 -9.12
N THR A 202 1.30 -7.41 -10.42
CA THR A 202 2.40 -7.63 -11.36
C THR A 202 3.01 -6.29 -11.73
N ARG A 203 4.20 -6.32 -12.29
CA ARG A 203 4.83 -5.11 -12.82
C ARG A 203 4.29 -4.73 -14.22
N LEU A 204 3.20 -5.37 -14.70
CA LEU A 204 2.58 -5.10 -16.00
C LEU A 204 1.60 -3.92 -15.92
N GLY A 205 1.78 -2.92 -16.78
CA GLY A 205 0.75 -1.93 -17.06
C GLY A 205 -0.17 -2.42 -18.18
N VAL A 206 -1.48 -2.19 -18.07
CA VAL A 206 -2.44 -2.53 -19.12
C VAL A 206 -3.32 -1.32 -19.41
N GLN A 207 -3.52 -1.02 -20.68
CA GLN A 207 -4.42 0.02 -21.14
C GLN A 207 -5.46 -0.58 -22.10
N VAL A 208 -6.73 -0.42 -21.78
CA VAL A 208 -7.86 -0.80 -22.64
C VAL A 208 -8.53 0.46 -23.13
N SER A 209 -8.48 0.64 -24.44
CA SER A 209 -8.97 1.78 -25.19
C SER A 209 -10.28 1.44 -25.88
N MET A 210 -11.24 2.37 -25.89
CA MET A 210 -12.56 2.17 -26.48
C MET A 210 -12.67 2.78 -27.87
N GLY A 211 -13.30 2.04 -28.78
CA GLY A 211 -13.56 2.48 -30.16
C GLY A 211 -12.33 2.46 -31.06
N ASP A 212 -12.52 2.94 -32.29
CA ASP A 212 -11.46 2.97 -33.29
C ASP A 212 -10.32 3.94 -32.91
N PRO A 213 -9.10 3.67 -33.36
CA PRO A 213 -8.00 4.61 -33.19
C PRO A 213 -8.34 5.96 -33.84
N VAL A 214 -8.04 7.06 -33.16
CA VAL A 214 -8.30 8.44 -33.64
C VAL A 214 -7.60 8.71 -34.97
N ALA A 215 -6.44 8.10 -35.13
CA ALA A 215 -5.54 8.35 -36.24
C ALA A 215 -4.64 7.12 -36.47
N GLU A 216 -4.39 6.79 -37.74
CA GLU A 216 -3.41 5.77 -38.11
C GLU A 216 -2.00 6.17 -37.61
N PRO A 217 -1.12 5.21 -37.28
CA PRO A 217 0.19 5.50 -36.71
C PRO A 217 1.03 6.50 -37.52
N ALA A 218 0.90 6.48 -38.85
CA ALA A 218 1.64 7.34 -39.78
C ALA A 218 0.99 8.72 -40.02
N SER A 219 -0.24 8.93 -39.55
CA SER A 219 -0.97 10.18 -39.74
C SER A 219 -0.40 11.31 -38.90
N PRO A 220 -0.53 12.58 -39.33
CA PRO A 220 -0.02 13.73 -38.59
C PRO A 220 -0.71 13.88 -37.23
N ALA A 221 0.07 14.08 -36.18
CA ALA A 221 -0.43 14.34 -34.84
C ALA A 221 0.46 15.34 -34.07
N ILE A 222 -0.14 15.99 -33.09
CA ILE A 222 0.51 16.86 -32.10
C ILE A 222 -0.12 16.61 -30.73
N ALA A 223 0.67 16.75 -29.67
CA ALA A 223 0.16 16.94 -28.32
C ALA A 223 0.22 18.42 -27.91
N ILE A 224 -0.80 18.86 -27.16
CA ILE A 224 -0.93 20.22 -26.64
C ILE A 224 -0.98 20.20 -25.11
N ASN A 225 -0.20 21.05 -24.45
CA ASN A 225 -0.26 21.21 -23.00
C ASN A 225 -1.25 22.32 -22.62
N LEU A 226 -2.45 21.94 -22.20
CA LEU A 226 -3.51 22.88 -21.82
C LEU A 226 -3.14 23.76 -20.62
N ALA A 227 -2.24 23.29 -19.74
CA ALA A 227 -1.83 24.04 -18.56
C ALA A 227 -1.13 25.35 -18.91
N ARG A 228 -0.41 25.39 -20.05
CA ARG A 228 0.29 26.59 -20.54
C ARG A 228 -0.66 27.72 -20.96
N TYR A 229 -1.90 27.39 -21.30
CA TYR A 229 -2.94 28.37 -21.65
C TYR A 229 -3.78 28.75 -20.44
N ALA A 230 -4.02 27.80 -19.54
CA ALA A 230 -4.78 28.04 -18.32
C ALA A 230 -4.03 28.94 -17.32
N ALA A 231 -2.71 28.75 -17.17
CA ALA A 231 -1.89 29.56 -16.27
C ALA A 231 -1.94 31.06 -16.61
N THR A 232 -1.98 31.40 -17.90
CA THR A 232 -2.06 32.79 -18.38
C THR A 232 -3.49 33.28 -18.60
N HIS A 233 -4.49 32.42 -18.39
CA HIS A 233 -5.91 32.68 -18.69
C HIS A 233 -6.17 33.04 -20.18
N ASP A 234 -5.29 32.61 -21.09
CA ASP A 234 -5.31 33.00 -22.50
C ASP A 234 -5.98 31.96 -23.40
N ARG A 235 -7.31 31.96 -23.37
CA ARG A 235 -8.14 31.07 -24.21
C ARG A 235 -8.12 31.44 -25.69
N GLU A 236 -7.83 32.69 -26.02
CA GLU A 236 -7.78 33.16 -27.41
C GLU A 236 -6.48 32.71 -28.08
N LEU A 237 -5.37 32.68 -27.34
CA LEU A 237 -4.12 32.07 -27.82
C LEU A 237 -4.28 30.57 -28.12
N LEU A 238 -5.02 29.82 -27.28
CA LEU A 238 -5.33 28.42 -27.56
C LEU A 238 -6.08 28.27 -28.90
N LYS A 239 -7.12 29.07 -29.12
CA LYS A 239 -7.89 29.04 -30.37
C LYS A 239 -7.02 29.44 -31.58
N ALA A 240 -6.16 30.44 -31.42
CA ALA A 240 -5.25 30.91 -32.47
C ALA A 240 -4.24 29.82 -32.87
N ASP A 241 -3.58 29.18 -31.89
CA ASP A 241 -2.63 28.09 -32.13
C ASP A 241 -3.31 26.90 -32.85
N LEU A 242 -4.52 26.52 -32.42
CA LEU A 242 -5.30 25.44 -33.03
C LEU A 242 -5.80 25.78 -34.44
N ALA A 243 -6.24 27.03 -34.68
CA ALA A 243 -6.65 27.50 -35.99
C ALA A 243 -5.47 27.52 -36.97
N ALA A 244 -4.29 27.98 -36.53
CA ALA A 244 -3.05 27.95 -37.30
C ALA A 244 -2.64 26.51 -37.64
N LEU A 245 -2.71 25.60 -36.67
CA LEU A 245 -2.42 24.17 -36.90
C LEU A 245 -3.38 23.57 -37.94
N ARG A 246 -4.68 23.89 -37.87
CA ARG A 246 -5.67 23.40 -38.84
C ARG A 246 -5.41 23.94 -40.24
N ALA A 247 -5.01 25.21 -40.36
CA ALA A 247 -4.64 25.80 -41.65
C ALA A 247 -3.42 25.11 -42.27
N LEU A 248 -2.45 24.71 -41.44
CA LEU A 248 -1.22 24.05 -41.87
C LEU A 248 -1.41 22.56 -42.16
N ALA A 249 -2.17 21.86 -41.32
CA ALA A 249 -2.38 20.42 -41.34
C ALA A 249 -3.84 20.08 -40.94
N PRO A 250 -4.80 20.14 -41.89
CA PRO A 250 -6.23 20.01 -41.59
C PRO A 250 -6.62 18.64 -41.00
N ASP A 251 -5.91 17.59 -41.38
CA ASP A 251 -6.14 16.22 -40.90
C ASP A 251 -5.34 15.87 -39.64
N CYS A 252 -4.67 16.83 -39.01
CA CYS A 252 -3.87 16.59 -37.81
C CYS A 252 -4.73 16.13 -36.63
N ALA A 253 -4.35 15.03 -35.99
CA ALA A 253 -4.95 14.58 -34.74
C ALA A 253 -4.32 15.31 -33.56
N ILE A 254 -5.15 15.76 -32.61
CA ILE A 254 -4.69 16.55 -31.47
C ILE A 254 -4.89 15.76 -30.18
N GLN A 255 -3.81 15.54 -29.45
CA GLN A 255 -3.81 14.91 -28.13
C GLN A 255 -3.73 15.98 -27.04
N LEU A 256 -4.76 16.08 -26.21
CA LEU A 256 -4.78 16.97 -25.05
C LEU A 256 -3.95 16.36 -23.92
N ALA A 257 -2.99 17.13 -23.42
CA ALA A 257 -2.24 16.85 -22.21
C ALA A 257 -2.38 18.03 -21.23
N GLY A 258 -1.95 17.81 -19.99
CA GLY A 258 -1.98 18.85 -18.97
C GLY A 258 -3.39 19.26 -18.53
N LEU A 259 -4.42 18.41 -18.70
CA LEU A 259 -5.79 18.79 -18.35
C LEU A 259 -5.96 19.02 -16.85
N ALA A 260 -5.50 18.09 -16.01
CA ALA A 260 -5.56 18.24 -14.56
C ALA A 260 -4.65 19.39 -14.08
N ALA A 261 -3.48 19.54 -14.71
CA ALA A 261 -2.57 20.66 -14.46
C ALA A 261 -3.22 21.99 -14.81
N ALA A 262 -3.99 22.08 -15.90
CA ALA A 262 -4.75 23.27 -16.27
C ALA A 262 -5.83 23.61 -15.24
N VAL A 263 -6.57 22.62 -14.74
CA VAL A 263 -7.55 22.80 -13.66
C VAL A 263 -6.85 23.31 -12.39
N MET A 264 -5.71 22.72 -12.03
CA MET A 264 -4.92 23.14 -10.88
C MET A 264 -4.40 24.59 -11.05
N SER A 265 -3.89 24.96 -12.24
CA SER A 265 -3.43 26.33 -12.53
C SER A 265 -4.51 27.40 -12.35
N LEU A 266 -5.78 27.03 -12.54
CA LEU A 266 -6.94 27.91 -12.29
C LEU A 266 -7.30 28.02 -10.80
N GLY A 267 -6.57 27.35 -9.91
CA GLY A 267 -6.88 27.28 -8.48
C GLY A 267 -8.09 26.41 -8.16
N LEU A 268 -8.43 25.45 -9.02
CA LEU A 268 -9.60 24.59 -8.85
C LEU A 268 -9.20 23.17 -8.45
N ALA A 269 -10.01 22.54 -7.61
CA ALA A 269 -9.81 21.15 -7.21
C ALA A 269 -10.22 20.19 -8.33
N PHE A 270 -9.40 19.18 -8.61
CA PHE A 270 -9.66 18.16 -9.63
C PHE A 270 -10.99 17.43 -9.41
N ASP A 271 -11.32 17.13 -8.15
CA ASP A 271 -12.54 16.43 -7.75
C ASP A 271 -13.76 17.36 -7.57
N GLY A 272 -13.57 18.67 -7.73
CA GLY A 272 -14.61 19.68 -7.57
C GLY A 272 -15.49 19.84 -8.82
N GLU A 273 -16.74 20.24 -8.62
CA GLU A 273 -17.67 20.49 -9.73
C GLU A 273 -17.13 21.58 -10.67
N GLU A 274 -16.62 22.68 -10.12
CA GLU A 274 -15.99 23.76 -10.89
C GLU A 274 -14.77 23.28 -11.69
N GLY A 275 -13.93 22.44 -11.10
CA GLY A 275 -12.75 21.88 -11.78
C GLY A 275 -13.14 20.96 -12.94
N THR A 276 -14.11 20.07 -12.74
CA THR A 276 -14.63 19.21 -13.82
C THR A 276 -15.31 20.01 -14.94
N ALA A 277 -16.03 21.09 -14.59
CA ALA A 277 -16.64 21.98 -15.57
C ALA A 277 -15.58 22.77 -16.36
N ALA A 278 -14.52 23.25 -15.69
CA ALA A 278 -13.42 23.94 -16.35
C ALA A 278 -12.67 23.03 -17.33
N ALA A 279 -12.39 21.77 -16.94
CA ALA A 279 -11.81 20.77 -17.82
C ALA A 279 -12.68 20.54 -19.08
N ALA A 280 -13.98 20.39 -18.90
CA ALA A 280 -14.93 20.23 -20.00
C ALA A 280 -14.93 21.44 -20.94
N GLN A 281 -14.88 22.66 -20.40
CA GLN A 281 -14.80 23.89 -21.20
C GLN A 281 -13.51 24.00 -22.01
N LEU A 282 -12.36 23.57 -21.45
CA LEU A 282 -11.10 23.54 -22.17
C LEU A 282 -11.14 22.53 -23.32
N CYS A 283 -11.67 21.32 -23.08
CA CYS A 283 -11.88 20.34 -24.14
C CYS A 283 -12.87 20.84 -25.21
N ALA A 284 -13.96 21.47 -24.82
CA ALA A 284 -14.93 22.07 -25.73
C ALA A 284 -14.29 23.16 -26.61
N SER A 285 -13.52 24.05 -26.00
CA SER A 285 -12.81 25.12 -26.72
C SER A 285 -11.84 24.57 -27.76
N ALA A 286 -11.16 23.47 -27.46
CA ALA A 286 -10.30 22.79 -28.43
C ALA A 286 -11.12 22.15 -29.56
N ARG A 287 -12.23 21.47 -29.24
CA ARG A 287 -13.12 20.82 -30.21
C ARG A 287 -13.80 21.82 -31.15
N ASP A 288 -14.23 22.98 -30.64
CA ASP A 288 -14.98 23.98 -31.40
C ASP A 288 -14.16 24.61 -32.56
N THR A 289 -12.84 24.42 -32.56
CA THR A 289 -11.96 24.73 -33.71
C THR A 289 -12.09 23.74 -34.89
N GLY A 290 -12.92 22.70 -34.72
CA GLY A 290 -13.16 21.63 -35.69
C GLY A 290 -12.07 20.56 -35.73
N ALA A 291 -11.11 20.60 -34.80
CA ALA A 291 -10.03 19.62 -34.73
C ALA A 291 -10.50 18.26 -34.20
N ARG A 292 -9.81 17.19 -34.61
CA ARG A 292 -10.02 15.84 -34.06
C ARG A 292 -9.23 15.70 -32.76
N VAL A 293 -9.91 15.94 -31.64
CA VAL A 293 -9.29 16.04 -30.31
C VAL A 293 -9.51 14.77 -29.50
N ALA A 294 -8.46 14.26 -28.87
CA ALA A 294 -8.52 13.15 -27.92
C ALA A 294 -7.71 13.46 -26.66
N ALA A 295 -8.00 12.78 -25.55
CA ALA A 295 -7.27 12.91 -24.29
C ALA A 295 -6.72 11.54 -23.87
N GLU A 296 -5.96 10.91 -24.77
CA GLU A 296 -5.21 9.71 -24.44
C GLU A 296 -3.87 10.07 -23.80
N HIS A 297 -3.25 9.07 -23.17
CA HIS A 297 -1.91 9.26 -22.65
C HIS A 297 -0.90 9.44 -23.77
N ILE A 298 -0.12 10.50 -23.65
CA ILE A 298 0.96 10.83 -24.58
C ILE A 298 2.25 10.08 -24.20
N SER A 299 3.13 9.90 -25.17
CA SER A 299 4.40 9.20 -25.02
C SER A 299 5.35 9.94 -24.06
N GLN A 300 6.26 9.20 -23.41
CA GLN A 300 7.25 9.82 -22.51
C GLN A 300 8.08 10.94 -23.17
N PRO A 301 8.55 10.80 -24.43
CA PRO A 301 9.18 11.90 -25.15
C PRO A 301 8.28 13.14 -25.28
N ALA A 302 6.98 12.97 -25.51
CA ALA A 302 6.02 14.07 -25.58
C ALA A 302 5.74 14.72 -24.22
N ILE A 303 5.65 13.95 -23.14
CA ILE A 303 5.54 14.47 -21.77
C ILE A 303 6.75 15.36 -21.46
N ARG A 304 7.97 14.87 -21.72
CA ARG A 304 9.21 15.62 -21.50
C ARG A 304 9.26 16.90 -22.33
N TRP A 305 8.94 16.83 -23.62
CA TRP A 305 8.95 18.00 -24.50
C TRP A 305 8.03 19.13 -23.99
N LEU A 306 6.81 18.76 -23.58
CA LEU A 306 5.80 19.70 -23.11
C LEU A 306 6.01 20.14 -21.65
N ALA A 307 6.92 19.47 -20.93
CA ALA A 307 6.98 19.45 -19.48
C ALA A 307 5.58 19.27 -18.85
N ALA A 308 4.78 18.33 -19.39
CA ALA A 308 3.38 18.16 -19.00
C ALA A 308 3.27 17.47 -17.64
N GLU A 309 2.65 18.13 -16.65
CA GLU A 309 2.50 17.62 -15.28
C GLU A 309 1.36 16.61 -15.12
N SER A 310 0.51 16.47 -16.15
CA SER A 310 -0.56 15.47 -16.22
C SER A 310 -0.80 15.03 -17.66
N SER A 311 -1.35 13.84 -17.85
CA SER A 311 -1.59 13.24 -19.17
C SER A 311 -2.97 12.58 -19.23
N GLY A 312 -3.63 12.68 -20.38
CA GLY A 312 -5.00 12.19 -20.55
C GLY A 312 -5.97 12.81 -19.54
N ALA A 313 -6.79 11.96 -18.90
CA ALA A 313 -7.72 12.34 -17.85
C ALA A 313 -7.16 12.17 -16.42
N ASP A 314 -5.87 11.84 -16.28
CA ASP A 314 -5.29 11.57 -14.98
C ASP A 314 -4.94 12.85 -14.21
N PRO A 315 -5.04 12.83 -12.87
CA PRO A 315 -4.62 13.91 -11.99
C PRO A 315 -3.12 14.19 -12.09
N VAL A 316 -2.69 15.33 -11.55
CA VAL A 316 -1.27 15.69 -11.44
C VAL A 316 -0.56 14.68 -10.53
N ASP A 317 0.54 14.10 -11.01
CA ASP A 317 1.31 13.10 -10.26
C ASP A 317 2.43 13.76 -9.44
N LEU A 318 3.15 14.71 -10.04
CA LEU A 318 4.29 15.39 -9.44
C LEU A 318 4.04 16.90 -9.33
N LEU A 319 4.35 17.46 -8.16
CA LEU A 319 4.23 18.91 -7.87
C LEU A 319 5.53 19.69 -8.12
N LEU A 320 6.56 19.00 -8.63
CA LEU A 320 7.87 19.54 -8.95
C LEU A 320 8.02 19.67 -10.46
N ALA A 321 8.76 20.70 -10.88
CA ALA A 321 9.14 20.88 -12.28
C ALA A 321 10.06 19.72 -12.73
N HIS A 322 9.92 19.33 -13.99
CA HIS A 322 10.73 18.27 -14.61
C HIS A 322 12.15 18.74 -14.99
N GLU A 323 12.46 20.03 -14.84
CA GLU A 323 13.50 20.73 -15.62
C GLU A 323 14.87 20.89 -14.91
N ASP A 324 15.10 20.44 -13.66
CA ASP A 324 16.41 20.63 -13.00
C ASP A 324 16.82 19.46 -12.08
N GLU A 325 17.90 18.75 -12.43
CA GLU A 325 18.54 17.74 -11.56
C GLU A 325 19.21 18.34 -10.31
N HIS A 326 19.49 19.65 -10.29
CA HIS A 326 20.31 20.29 -9.27
C HIS A 326 19.53 21.10 -8.24
N THR A 327 18.38 21.69 -8.62
CA THR A 327 17.55 22.48 -7.70
C THR A 327 16.08 22.20 -7.95
N PRO A 328 15.37 21.52 -7.04
CA PRO A 328 13.96 21.25 -7.24
C PRO A 328 13.17 22.55 -7.21
N GLN A 329 12.36 22.77 -8.23
CA GLN A 329 11.43 23.88 -8.33
C GLN A 329 9.99 23.36 -8.31
N LEU A 330 9.04 24.20 -7.90
CA LEU A 330 7.62 23.87 -8.03
C LEU A 330 7.27 23.83 -9.52
N SER A 331 6.35 22.95 -9.89
CA SER A 331 5.81 22.98 -11.25
C SER A 331 5.07 24.29 -11.52
N GLU A 332 4.89 24.61 -12.81
CA GLU A 332 4.22 25.84 -13.21
C GLU A 332 2.77 25.83 -12.76
N CYS A 333 2.07 24.69 -12.88
CA CYS A 333 0.69 24.57 -12.44
C CYS A 333 0.51 24.80 -10.93
N VAL A 334 1.46 24.35 -10.11
CA VAL A 334 1.45 24.60 -8.66
C VAL A 334 1.72 26.07 -8.36
N SER A 335 2.68 26.67 -9.06
CA SER A 335 3.01 28.09 -8.89
C SER A 335 1.82 28.99 -9.26
N ALA A 336 1.12 28.68 -10.36
CA ALA A 336 -0.10 29.36 -10.78
C ALA A 336 -1.24 29.16 -9.76
N ALA A 337 -1.45 27.93 -9.29
CA ALA A 337 -2.46 27.62 -8.27
C ALA A 337 -2.25 28.41 -6.98
N LEU A 338 -1.01 28.51 -6.51
CA LEU A 338 -0.65 29.29 -5.33
C LEU A 338 -0.92 30.79 -5.54
N GLY A 339 -0.60 31.32 -6.72
CA GLY A 339 -0.90 32.72 -7.06
C GLY A 339 -2.40 33.01 -7.12
N ALA A 340 -3.21 32.04 -7.52
CA ALA A 340 -4.67 32.19 -7.66
C ALA A 340 -5.44 31.97 -6.35
N ALA A 341 -5.02 30.99 -5.54
CA ALA A 341 -5.84 30.45 -4.45
C ALA A 341 -5.22 30.53 -3.04
N ALA A 342 -3.95 30.96 -2.90
CA ALA A 342 -3.25 30.99 -1.61
C ALA A 342 -2.81 32.41 -1.21
N SER A 343 -2.81 32.69 0.09
CA SER A 343 -2.11 33.85 0.62
C SER A 343 -0.59 33.68 0.52
N LYS A 344 0.18 34.78 0.61
CA LYS A 344 1.66 34.71 0.57
C LYS A 344 2.23 33.75 1.63
N THR A 345 1.68 33.78 2.84
CA THR A 345 2.09 32.90 3.94
C THR A 345 1.78 31.43 3.68
N GLU A 346 0.63 31.13 3.08
CA GLU A 346 0.28 29.76 2.70
C GLU A 346 1.14 29.27 1.54
N ALA A 347 1.42 30.12 0.55
CA ALA A 347 2.30 29.79 -0.56
C ALA A 347 3.73 29.49 -0.08
N ASP A 348 4.25 30.27 0.87
CA ASP A 348 5.55 30.04 1.48
C ASP A 348 5.59 28.73 2.31
N ASP A 349 4.53 28.43 3.08
CA ASP A 349 4.40 27.13 3.79
C ASP A 349 4.37 25.96 2.80
N VAL A 350 3.54 26.03 1.76
CA VAL A 350 3.46 24.98 0.74
C VAL A 350 4.80 24.80 0.02
N ARG A 351 5.48 25.90 -0.34
CA ARG A 351 6.79 25.84 -0.99
C ARG A 351 7.81 25.15 -0.10
N LEU A 352 7.88 25.52 1.19
CA LEU A 352 8.76 24.89 2.16
C LEU A 352 8.45 23.40 2.33
N ARG A 353 7.17 23.02 2.33
CA ARG A 353 6.75 21.63 2.51
C ARG A 353 7.02 20.77 1.28
N ILE A 354 6.83 21.28 0.06
CA ILE A 354 7.07 20.52 -1.18
C ILE A 354 8.57 20.46 -1.49
N LEU A 355 9.26 21.61 -1.45
CA LEU A 355 10.68 21.68 -1.82
C LEU A 355 11.60 21.24 -0.69
N GLY A 356 11.14 21.26 0.56
CA GLY A 356 12.00 21.12 1.72
C GLY A 356 12.77 22.41 2.04
N ALA A 357 13.33 22.45 3.25
CA ALA A 357 14.14 23.56 3.73
C ALA A 357 15.45 23.69 2.94
N ARG A 358 15.75 24.92 2.52
CA ARG A 358 16.93 25.30 1.72
C ARG A 358 17.86 26.26 2.45
N THR A 359 17.46 26.76 3.60
CA THR A 359 18.28 27.58 4.48
C THR A 359 18.18 27.06 5.90
N LEU A 360 19.17 27.39 6.73
CA LEU A 360 19.21 26.93 8.12
C LEU A 360 18.06 27.54 8.95
N ASP A 361 17.69 28.79 8.67
CA ASP A 361 16.60 29.48 9.35
C ASP A 361 15.20 28.96 9.02
N GLN A 362 15.08 28.06 8.03
CA GLN A 362 13.83 27.35 7.74
C GLN A 362 13.69 26.05 8.54
N ILE A 363 14.69 25.71 9.35
CA ILE A 363 14.75 24.45 10.09
C ILE A 363 14.73 24.76 11.58
N ASP A 364 13.62 24.39 12.22
CA ASP A 364 13.45 24.53 13.66
C ASP A 364 14.61 23.84 14.41
N GLY A 365 15.33 24.63 15.21
CA GLY A 365 16.46 24.19 16.03
C GLY A 365 17.82 24.09 15.36
N LEU A 366 17.89 24.39 14.06
CA LEU A 366 19.14 24.55 13.30
C LEU A 366 19.34 25.97 12.78
N GLU A 367 18.66 26.95 13.36
CA GLU A 367 18.76 28.35 12.96
C GLU A 367 20.21 28.83 13.03
N ARG A 368 20.60 29.73 12.11
CA ARG A 368 22.00 30.15 11.93
C ARG A 368 22.63 30.63 13.25
N HIS A 369 21.94 31.53 13.95
CA HIS A 369 22.37 32.07 15.24
C HIS A 369 22.56 30.98 16.33
N ARG A 370 21.77 29.90 16.29
CA ARG A 370 21.83 28.81 17.27
C ARG A 370 23.05 27.94 17.02
N LEU A 371 23.42 27.69 15.77
CA LEU A 371 24.65 26.97 15.40
C LEU A 371 25.90 27.81 15.65
N GLU A 372 25.85 29.12 15.41
CA GLU A 372 26.94 30.07 15.74
C GLU A 372 27.24 30.04 17.25
N SER A 373 26.21 30.07 18.09
CA SER A 373 26.36 29.99 19.55
C SER A 373 27.00 28.69 20.04
N ARG A 374 26.95 27.63 19.22
CA ARG A 374 27.53 26.31 19.47
C ARG A 374 28.91 26.13 18.83
N GLY A 375 29.51 27.20 18.33
CA GLY A 375 30.89 27.21 17.84
C GLY A 375 31.03 26.94 16.34
N MET A 376 29.94 26.94 15.57
CA MET A 376 30.02 26.86 14.11
C MET A 376 30.42 28.22 13.52
N PRO A 377 31.47 28.29 12.67
CA PRO A 377 31.89 29.55 12.07
C PRO A 377 31.05 29.88 10.82
N GLU A 378 31.04 31.17 10.46
CA GLU A 378 30.23 31.71 9.36
C GLU A 378 30.53 31.03 8.00
N ASP A 379 31.81 30.78 7.69
CA ASP A 379 32.24 30.13 6.45
C ASP A 379 31.74 28.68 6.33
N ALA A 380 31.58 27.98 7.46
CA ALA A 380 31.01 26.64 7.48
C ALA A 380 29.49 26.70 7.28
N LEU A 381 28.80 27.65 7.90
CA LEU A 381 27.36 27.84 7.73
C LEU A 381 27.00 28.18 6.29
N GLU A 382 27.79 29.01 5.62
CA GLU A 382 27.61 29.31 4.19
C GLU A 382 27.73 28.07 3.31
N ARG A 383 28.74 27.22 3.57
CA ARG A 383 28.92 25.94 2.85
C ARG A 383 27.77 24.96 3.11
N ILE A 384 27.30 24.88 4.35
CA ILE A 384 26.15 24.03 4.72
C ILE A 384 24.89 24.52 4.01
N GLU A 385 24.59 25.81 4.03
CA GLU A 385 23.43 26.36 3.31
C GLU A 385 23.55 26.17 1.80
N GLN A 386 24.74 26.31 1.24
CA GLN A 386 24.96 26.04 -0.18
C GLN A 386 24.67 24.56 -0.52
N ALA A 387 25.13 23.62 0.31
CA ALA A 387 24.81 22.20 0.15
C ALA A 387 23.29 21.93 0.25
N LEU A 388 22.59 22.57 1.19
CA LEU A 388 21.13 22.44 1.30
C LEU A 388 20.39 23.02 0.09
N LYS A 389 20.86 24.14 -0.47
CA LYS A 389 20.33 24.74 -1.72
C LYS A 389 20.50 23.80 -2.91
N GLU A 390 21.62 23.09 -2.98
CA GLU A 390 21.94 22.10 -4.02
C GLU A 390 21.21 20.76 -3.86
N GLY A 391 20.27 20.63 -2.91
CA GLY A 391 19.48 19.41 -2.80
C GLY A 391 20.05 18.35 -1.86
N LEU A 392 21.20 18.58 -1.22
CA LEU A 392 21.84 17.56 -0.39
C LEU A 392 21.02 17.25 0.87
N SER A 393 21.08 15.99 1.31
CA SER A 393 20.45 15.56 2.57
C SER A 393 21.09 16.25 3.78
N LEU A 394 20.35 16.35 4.89
CA LEU A 394 20.87 16.92 6.14
C LEU A 394 22.21 16.29 6.56
N ALA A 395 22.34 14.97 6.49
CA ALA A 395 23.58 14.28 6.84
C ALA A 395 24.74 14.62 5.90
N ALA A 396 24.48 14.82 4.62
CA ALA A 396 25.50 15.20 3.65
C ALA A 396 25.92 16.67 3.81
N ALA A 397 24.96 17.57 4.10
CA ALA A 397 25.22 18.98 4.38
C ALA A 397 26.06 19.17 5.66
N PHE A 398 25.89 18.31 6.67
CA PHE A 398 26.70 18.30 7.91
C PHE A 398 27.86 17.29 7.86
N SER A 399 28.31 16.90 6.67
CA SER A 399 29.46 16.01 6.52
C SER A 399 30.80 16.71 6.71
N ARG A 400 31.86 15.92 6.95
CA ARG A 400 33.24 16.44 7.07
C ARG A 400 33.72 17.21 5.83
N TRP A 401 33.21 16.87 4.65
CA TRP A 401 33.58 17.52 3.39
C TRP A 401 32.98 18.92 3.28
N VAL A 402 31.78 19.13 3.85
CA VAL A 402 31.08 20.41 3.79
C VAL A 402 31.46 21.30 4.97
N VAL A 403 31.63 20.76 6.17
CA VAL A 403 31.99 21.53 7.38
C VAL A 403 33.51 21.74 7.49
N GLY A 404 34.31 20.75 7.09
CA GLY A 404 35.77 20.79 7.10
C GLY A 404 36.37 20.24 8.40
N ASP A 405 37.38 19.39 8.25
CA ASP A 405 38.06 18.71 9.37
C ASP A 405 38.66 19.68 10.39
N ASP A 406 39.15 20.85 9.96
CA ASP A 406 39.73 21.85 10.84
C ASP A 406 38.71 22.43 11.82
N VAL A 407 37.48 22.69 11.36
CA VAL A 407 36.39 23.18 12.21
C VAL A 407 36.00 22.09 13.20
N ILE A 408 35.83 20.86 12.72
CA ILE A 408 35.42 19.71 13.53
C ILE A 408 36.44 19.41 14.63
N ARG A 409 37.74 19.36 14.30
CA ARG A 409 38.79 19.04 15.29
C ARG A 409 39.10 20.20 16.22
N LYS A 410 39.31 21.41 15.69
CA LYS A 410 39.83 22.53 16.49
C LYS A 410 38.76 23.27 17.27
N ARG A 411 37.53 23.35 16.75
CA ARG A 411 36.43 24.10 17.39
C ARG A 411 35.47 23.19 18.14
N LEU A 412 35.14 22.03 17.57
CA LEU A 412 34.18 21.09 18.17
C LEU A 412 34.85 19.99 19.01
N GLY A 413 36.17 19.81 18.89
CA GLY A 413 36.94 18.89 19.73
C GLY A 413 36.60 17.41 19.51
N LEU A 414 36.15 17.05 18.30
CA LEU A 414 35.79 15.66 17.97
C LEU A 414 36.96 14.89 17.35
N GLU A 415 37.11 13.64 17.79
CA GLU A 415 38.11 12.71 17.25
C GLU A 415 37.67 12.12 15.89
N PRO A 416 38.63 11.77 14.99
CA PRO A 416 38.36 11.32 13.63
C PRO A 416 37.35 10.17 13.50
N GLU A 417 37.37 9.21 14.43
CA GLU A 417 36.47 8.05 14.39
C GLU A 417 34.99 8.44 14.61
N ALA A 418 34.70 9.60 15.18
CA ALA A 418 33.34 10.03 15.52
C ALA A 418 32.57 10.65 14.35
N TYR A 419 33.22 11.03 13.24
CA TYR A 419 32.60 11.77 12.13
C TYR A 419 32.90 11.21 10.74
N ASP A 420 33.34 9.95 10.65
CA ASP A 420 33.89 9.37 9.42
C ASP A 420 32.84 8.83 8.42
N THR A 421 31.58 8.66 8.85
CA THR A 421 30.53 8.08 7.97
C THR A 421 29.18 8.79 7.97
N ASP A 422 28.82 9.53 9.02
CA ASP A 422 27.48 10.18 9.10
C ASP A 422 27.55 11.59 9.70
N GLY A 423 27.06 12.60 8.97
CA GLY A 423 26.95 13.99 9.47
C GLY A 423 25.98 14.17 10.64
N GLU A 424 25.14 13.17 10.94
CA GLU A 424 24.29 13.16 12.15
C GLU A 424 25.11 13.13 13.45
N ALA A 425 26.30 12.49 13.45
CA ALA A 425 27.15 12.46 14.62
C ALA A 425 27.66 13.87 14.98
N LEU A 426 27.94 14.68 13.96
CA LEU A 426 28.31 16.09 14.13
C LEU A 426 27.17 16.92 14.74
N LEU A 427 25.94 16.72 14.27
CA LEU A 427 24.75 17.37 14.82
C LEU A 427 24.53 17.00 16.29
N ARG A 428 24.69 15.71 16.65
CA ARG A 428 24.59 15.26 18.05
C ARG A 428 25.68 15.87 18.93
N ALA A 429 26.90 15.95 18.42
CA ALA A 429 28.02 16.59 19.13
C ALA A 429 27.80 18.09 19.38
N LEU A 430 27.08 18.78 18.50
CA LEU A 430 26.62 20.16 18.69
C LEU A 430 25.51 20.29 19.75
N GLY A 431 25.10 19.21 20.40
CA GLY A 431 24.07 19.22 21.44
C GLY A 431 22.65 19.31 20.86
N ILE A 432 22.44 18.77 19.67
CA ILE A 432 21.14 18.68 19.02
C ILE A 432 20.55 17.30 19.29
N SER A 433 19.30 17.27 19.74
CA SER A 433 18.64 16.03 20.11
C SER A 433 18.34 15.16 18.88
N ALA A 434 18.24 13.84 19.06
CA ALA A 434 17.84 12.93 17.98
C ALA A 434 16.47 13.31 17.39
N ARG A 435 15.56 13.82 18.21
CA ARG A 435 14.25 14.32 17.77
C ARG A 435 14.37 15.55 16.87
N GLU A 436 15.15 16.56 17.27
CA GLU A 436 15.39 17.75 16.44
C GLU A 436 16.08 17.38 15.12
N ILE A 437 17.00 16.40 15.12
CA ILE A 437 17.64 15.90 13.89
C ILE A 437 16.61 15.24 12.97
N ASP A 438 15.70 14.41 13.50
CA ASP A 438 14.65 13.78 12.69
C ASP A 438 13.65 14.81 12.14
N GLU A 439 13.25 15.80 12.94
CA GLU A 439 12.41 16.92 12.49
C GLU A 439 13.11 17.73 11.38
N ALA A 440 14.40 18.02 11.54
CA ALA A 440 15.23 18.69 10.55
C ALA A 440 15.39 17.88 9.25
N ARG A 441 15.55 16.55 9.34
CA ARG A 441 15.62 15.67 8.17
C ARG A 441 14.33 15.73 7.36
N ILE A 442 13.19 15.67 8.04
CA ILE A 442 11.88 15.80 7.40
C ILE A 442 11.73 17.19 6.78
N ALA A 443 12.19 18.25 7.45
CA ALA A 443 12.16 19.61 6.92
C ALA A 443 13.00 19.72 5.64
N VAL A 444 14.25 19.25 5.62
CA VAL A 444 15.15 19.30 4.45
C VAL A 444 14.64 18.45 3.29
N GLN A 445 14.09 17.27 3.56
CA GLN A 445 13.54 16.38 2.51
C GLN A 445 12.21 16.88 1.93
N GLY A 446 11.53 17.80 2.63
CA GLY A 446 10.15 18.12 2.35
C GLY A 446 9.19 17.11 2.97
N ARG A 447 7.95 17.53 3.16
CA ARG A 447 6.87 16.74 3.74
C ARG A 447 6.03 16.13 2.62
N ARG A 448 5.60 14.88 2.80
CA ARG A 448 4.71 14.17 1.85
C ARG A 448 3.41 14.93 1.56
N ARG A 449 2.87 15.65 2.55
CA ARG A 449 1.65 16.45 2.39
C ARG A 449 2.01 17.89 2.04
N PRO A 450 1.54 18.41 0.89
CA PRO A 450 1.91 19.74 0.41
C PRO A 450 1.37 20.85 1.32
N VAL A 451 0.24 20.62 2.00
CA VAL A 451 -0.41 21.60 2.86
C VAL A 451 -0.45 21.11 4.31
N SER A 452 -0.33 22.04 5.26
CA SER A 452 -0.37 21.75 6.70
C SER A 452 -1.73 21.25 7.19
N ASN A 453 -2.83 21.89 6.75
CA ASN A 453 -4.20 21.43 7.04
C ASN A 453 -4.73 20.58 5.88
N PRO A 454 -4.94 19.26 6.06
CA PRO A 454 -5.42 18.37 5.00
C PRO A 454 -6.88 18.64 4.58
N LYS A 455 -7.65 19.39 5.39
CA LYS A 455 -9.05 19.73 5.10
C LYS A 455 -9.21 21.09 4.42
N SER A 456 -8.11 21.81 4.15
CA SER A 456 -8.21 23.11 3.50
C SER A 456 -8.59 22.98 2.02
N PRO A 457 -9.21 24.01 1.42
CA PRO A 457 -9.45 24.06 -0.03
C PRO A 457 -8.15 23.87 -0.82
N LEU A 458 -7.06 24.47 -0.36
CA LEU A 458 -5.74 24.36 -0.98
C LEU A 458 -5.20 22.93 -1.01
N ALA A 459 -5.49 22.13 0.02
CA ALA A 459 -5.11 20.70 0.04
C ALA A 459 -5.84 19.90 -1.04
N ARG A 460 -7.10 20.28 -1.38
CA ARG A 460 -7.86 19.66 -2.47
C ARG A 460 -7.39 20.14 -3.85
N ILE A 461 -6.99 21.41 -3.97
CA ILE A 461 -6.42 21.96 -5.21
C ILE A 461 -5.09 21.27 -5.55
N LEU A 462 -4.21 21.11 -4.56
CA LEU A 462 -2.89 20.50 -4.70
C LEU A 462 -2.90 18.97 -4.51
N ALA A 463 -4.07 18.33 -4.61
CA ALA A 463 -4.19 16.90 -4.51
C ALA A 463 -3.47 16.22 -5.68
N ARG A 464 -2.51 15.36 -5.34
CA ARG A 464 -1.79 14.53 -6.31
C ARG A 464 -2.59 13.28 -6.66
N ALA A 465 -2.09 12.51 -7.61
CA ALA A 465 -2.65 11.23 -8.02
C ALA A 465 -2.96 10.27 -6.84
N ASP A 466 -2.12 10.21 -5.81
CA ASP A 466 -2.33 9.37 -4.62
C ASP A 466 -3.41 9.90 -3.66
N GLY A 467 -3.78 11.19 -3.78
CA GLY A 467 -4.84 11.83 -2.99
C GLY A 467 -6.20 11.90 -3.69
N VAL A 468 -6.30 11.46 -4.95
CA VAL A 468 -7.53 11.56 -5.76
C VAL A 468 -8.19 10.19 -5.89
N THR A 469 -9.45 10.09 -5.46
CA THR A 469 -10.20 8.82 -5.46
C THR A 469 -10.50 8.33 -6.88
N PRO A 470 -10.61 6.99 -7.09
CA PRO A 470 -11.04 6.43 -8.37
C PRO A 470 -12.37 7.01 -8.89
N GLU A 471 -13.33 7.27 -8.00
CA GLU A 471 -14.63 7.86 -8.35
C GLU A 471 -14.47 9.28 -8.94
N ALA A 472 -13.57 10.09 -8.38
CA ALA A 472 -13.29 11.42 -8.88
C ALA A 472 -12.66 11.37 -10.28
N ARG A 473 -11.76 10.42 -10.52
CA ARG A 473 -11.17 10.17 -11.85
C ARG A 473 -12.23 9.77 -12.88
N VAL A 474 -13.12 8.85 -12.51
CA VAL A 474 -14.24 8.42 -13.38
C VAL A 474 -15.19 9.59 -13.66
N ARG A 475 -15.50 10.42 -12.67
CA ARG A 475 -16.33 11.62 -12.84
C ARG A 475 -15.71 12.58 -13.84
N MET A 476 -14.44 12.93 -13.68
CA MET A 476 -13.71 13.80 -14.60
C MET A 476 -13.75 13.24 -16.04
N ALA A 477 -13.36 11.97 -16.19
CA ALA A 477 -13.33 11.30 -17.49
C ALA A 477 -14.71 11.25 -18.16
N LYS A 478 -15.76 10.94 -17.40
CA LYS A 478 -17.15 10.93 -17.89
C LYS A 478 -17.60 12.33 -18.35
N THR A 479 -17.24 13.38 -17.61
CA THR A 479 -17.63 14.76 -17.94
C THR A 479 -16.98 15.25 -19.23
N ILE A 480 -15.71 14.91 -19.48
CA ILE A 480 -15.00 15.36 -20.69
C ILE A 480 -15.28 14.48 -21.91
N ALA A 481 -15.70 13.22 -21.73
CA ALA A 481 -15.88 12.27 -22.83
C ALA A 481 -16.74 12.79 -24.02
N PRO A 482 -17.86 13.51 -23.81
CA PRO A 482 -18.66 14.05 -24.92
C PRO A 482 -17.95 15.16 -25.73
N MET A 483 -16.85 15.71 -25.21
CA MET A 483 -16.06 16.75 -25.87
C MET A 483 -14.93 16.17 -26.74
N LEU A 484 -14.71 14.86 -26.70
CA LEU A 484 -13.59 14.19 -27.35
C LEU A 484 -14.07 13.33 -28.51
N ALA A 485 -13.20 13.13 -29.51
CA ALA A 485 -13.45 12.26 -30.67
C ALA A 485 -13.57 10.78 -30.29
N ARG A 486 -13.08 10.41 -29.10
CA ARG A 486 -13.18 9.07 -28.53
C ARG A 486 -13.22 9.13 -27.00
N PRO A 487 -13.78 8.12 -26.32
CA PRO A 487 -13.76 8.07 -24.86
C PRO A 487 -12.33 8.14 -24.30
N PRO A 488 -12.10 8.93 -23.24
CA PRO A 488 -10.82 8.96 -22.56
C PRO A 488 -10.60 7.65 -21.79
N VAL A 489 -9.35 7.43 -21.41
CA VAL A 489 -8.95 6.30 -20.59
C VAL A 489 -8.79 6.78 -19.15
N VAL A 490 -9.44 6.09 -18.21
CA VAL A 490 -9.35 6.38 -16.78
C VAL A 490 -8.44 5.35 -16.10
N THR A 491 -7.53 5.84 -15.26
CA THR A 491 -6.70 4.97 -14.43
C THR A 491 -7.47 4.54 -13.17
N ILE A 492 -7.63 3.23 -12.99
CA ILE A 492 -8.21 2.64 -11.79
C ILE A 492 -7.09 1.87 -11.08
N ALA A 493 -6.57 2.46 -10.01
CA ALA A 493 -5.50 1.87 -9.22
C ALA A 493 -6.06 0.92 -8.14
N SER A 494 -5.32 -0.14 -7.84
CA SER A 494 -5.53 -1.06 -6.72
C SER A 494 -4.21 -1.24 -5.96
N GLY A 495 -4.19 -1.01 -4.65
CA GLY A 495 -3.00 -1.11 -3.77
C GLY A 495 -2.50 0.23 -3.22
N ASP A 496 -1.33 0.22 -2.54
CA ASP A 496 -0.64 1.29 -1.76
C ASP A 496 -0.69 2.75 -2.28
N GLN A 497 -1.13 2.99 -3.52
CA GLN A 497 -1.30 4.31 -4.12
C GLN A 497 -2.71 4.90 -3.95
N ALA A 498 -3.66 4.15 -3.41
CA ALA A 498 -4.94 4.67 -2.96
C ALA A 498 -5.41 3.85 -1.75
N ASP A 499 -5.97 4.50 -0.73
CA ASP A 499 -6.81 3.85 0.30
C ASP A 499 -8.12 3.29 -0.31
N ALA A 500 -8.05 2.72 -1.52
CA ALA A 500 -9.19 2.22 -2.27
C ALA A 500 -9.47 0.76 -1.86
N THR A 501 -10.53 0.58 -1.08
CA THR A 501 -11.07 -0.74 -0.75
C THR A 501 -11.42 -1.50 -2.04
N ARG A 502 -11.40 -2.83 -2.01
CA ARG A 502 -11.90 -3.68 -3.10
C ARG A 502 -13.28 -3.23 -3.63
N MET A 503 -14.17 -2.84 -2.73
CA MET A 503 -15.49 -2.29 -3.08
C MET A 503 -15.42 -1.03 -3.98
N VAL A 504 -14.52 -0.09 -3.66
CA VAL A 504 -14.28 1.16 -4.41
C VAL A 504 -13.79 0.84 -5.83
N VAL A 505 -12.84 -0.09 -5.96
CA VAL A 505 -12.33 -0.54 -7.27
C VAL A 505 -13.45 -1.14 -8.13
N HIS A 506 -14.26 -2.03 -7.55
CA HIS A 506 -15.40 -2.63 -8.26
C HIS A 506 -16.46 -1.60 -8.67
N ALA A 507 -16.82 -0.66 -7.78
CA ALA A 507 -17.80 0.37 -8.05
C ALA A 507 -17.31 1.33 -9.15
N SER A 508 -16.07 1.79 -9.06
CA SER A 508 -15.45 2.66 -10.05
C SER A 508 -15.27 1.98 -11.41
N THR A 509 -14.92 0.68 -11.43
CA THR A 509 -14.84 -0.12 -12.67
C THR A 509 -16.20 -0.20 -13.35
N ARG A 510 -17.25 -0.50 -12.58
CA ARG A 510 -18.63 -0.54 -13.10
C ARG A 510 -19.06 0.81 -13.67
N ALA A 511 -18.78 1.90 -12.94
CA ALA A 511 -19.12 3.25 -13.38
C ALA A 511 -18.36 3.65 -14.66
N ALA A 512 -17.08 3.28 -14.79
CA ALA A 512 -16.28 3.53 -15.98
C ALA A 512 -16.81 2.77 -17.20
N MET A 513 -17.10 1.47 -17.06
CA MET A 513 -17.64 0.65 -18.14
C MET A 513 -19.03 1.12 -18.57
N ALA A 514 -19.91 1.45 -17.62
CA ALA A 514 -21.24 1.98 -17.90
C ALA A 514 -21.21 3.33 -18.63
N ALA A 515 -20.15 4.13 -18.42
CA ALA A 515 -19.92 5.38 -19.13
C ALA A 515 -19.18 5.20 -20.48
N GLY A 516 -18.85 3.96 -20.87
CA GLY A 516 -18.13 3.67 -22.11
C GLY A 516 -16.67 4.15 -22.11
N LEU A 517 -16.06 4.34 -20.93
CA LEU A 517 -14.69 4.82 -20.78
C LEU A 517 -13.69 3.68 -20.99
N GLY A 518 -12.48 4.01 -21.45
CA GLY A 518 -11.35 3.08 -21.43
C GLY A 518 -10.81 2.93 -20.01
N ILE A 519 -10.20 1.79 -19.71
CA ILE A 519 -9.64 1.49 -18.38
C ILE A 519 -8.15 1.26 -18.48
N ARG A 520 -7.40 1.87 -17.56
CA ARG A 520 -5.98 1.64 -17.40
C ARG A 520 -5.65 1.12 -16.01
N ILE A 521 -4.77 0.13 -16.02
CA ILE A 521 -4.24 -0.56 -14.87
C ILE A 521 -2.75 -0.19 -14.81
N GLU A 522 -2.36 0.53 -13.76
CA GLU A 522 -0.96 0.84 -13.55
C GLU A 522 -0.22 -0.39 -13.00
N PRO A 523 1.07 -0.55 -13.38
CA PRO A 523 1.89 -1.61 -12.82
C PRO A 523 2.08 -1.35 -11.34
N GLY A 524 1.83 -2.35 -10.51
CA GLY A 524 2.13 -2.25 -9.09
C GLY A 524 3.35 -3.07 -8.71
N ARG A 525 3.60 -3.12 -7.40
CA ARG A 525 4.67 -3.94 -6.84
C ARG A 525 4.10 -5.32 -6.54
N PRO A 526 4.90 -6.40 -6.72
CA PRO A 526 4.52 -7.70 -6.22
C PRO A 526 4.16 -7.58 -4.74
N ALA A 527 2.98 -8.08 -4.38
CA ALA A 527 2.58 -8.14 -2.99
C ALA A 527 3.62 -8.98 -2.24
N VAL A 528 4.25 -8.38 -1.25
CA VAL A 528 5.14 -9.08 -0.33
C VAL A 528 4.25 -9.69 0.74
N ASP A 529 4.46 -10.97 1.05
CA ASP A 529 3.74 -11.66 2.12
C ASP A 529 3.79 -10.87 3.44
N ALA A 530 2.67 -10.83 4.17
CA ALA A 530 2.52 -9.98 5.35
C ALA A 530 3.55 -10.29 6.45
N GLU A 531 3.89 -11.57 6.65
CA GLU A 531 4.93 -11.98 7.59
C GLU A 531 6.31 -11.48 7.15
N LEU A 532 6.59 -11.54 5.85
CA LEU A 532 7.85 -11.02 5.31
C LEU A 532 7.92 -9.48 5.38
N GLN A 533 6.81 -8.77 5.15
CA GLN A 533 6.74 -7.32 5.37
C GLN A 533 7.01 -6.96 6.83
N GLN A 534 6.42 -7.70 7.77
CA GLN A 534 6.66 -7.51 9.20
C GLN A 534 8.14 -7.74 9.54
N ARG A 535 8.77 -8.81 9.05
CA ARG A 535 10.20 -9.07 9.24
C ARG A 535 11.10 -7.98 8.68
N ILE A 536 10.80 -7.47 7.48
CA ILE A 536 11.55 -6.35 6.87
C ILE A 536 11.39 -5.08 7.73
N SER A 537 10.18 -4.80 8.21
CA SER A 537 9.92 -3.64 9.07
C SER A 537 10.68 -3.73 10.39
N GLU A 538 10.73 -4.91 11.00
CA GLU A 538 11.48 -5.17 12.23
C GLU A 538 12.99 -5.10 12.00
N ALA A 539 13.50 -5.68 10.92
CA ALA A 539 14.92 -5.58 10.55
C ALA A 539 15.33 -4.11 10.36
N ARG A 540 14.51 -3.30 9.68
CA ARG A 540 14.73 -1.85 9.53
C ARG A 540 14.70 -1.11 10.86
N ARG A 541 13.81 -1.50 11.78
CA ARG A 541 13.73 -0.94 13.13
C ARG A 541 14.99 -1.23 13.93
N ARG A 542 15.46 -2.50 13.91
CA ARG A 542 16.68 -2.93 14.61
C ARG A 542 17.94 -2.30 14.02
N ALA A 543 18.03 -2.16 12.70
CA ALA A 543 19.16 -1.51 12.03
C ALA A 543 19.30 0.00 12.35
N ARG A 544 18.19 0.67 12.72
CA ARG A 544 18.19 2.09 13.13
C ARG A 544 18.39 2.28 14.63
N ALA A 545 18.40 1.20 15.42
CA ALA A 545 18.68 1.30 16.85
C ALA A 545 20.16 1.64 17.03
N PRO A 546 20.51 2.61 17.90
CA PRO A 546 21.91 2.97 18.14
C PRO A 546 22.71 1.76 18.63
N LEU A 547 23.91 1.59 18.06
CA LEU A 547 24.93 0.62 18.46
C LEU A 547 25.53 1.02 19.81
N ASN A 548 24.72 1.04 20.87
CA ASN A 548 25.12 1.13 22.28
C ASN A 548 23.91 0.94 23.19
N SER A 549 23.16 -0.14 22.96
CA SER A 549 22.30 -0.72 23.99
C SER A 549 22.75 -2.14 24.24
N GLU A 550 23.90 -2.27 24.90
CA GLU A 550 24.07 -3.42 25.77
C GLU A 550 22.88 -3.44 26.73
N GLN A 551 22.29 -4.63 26.79
CA GLN A 551 21.04 -4.96 27.44
C GLN A 551 20.88 -4.34 28.84
N ALA A 552 19.98 -3.38 28.95
CA ALA A 552 19.20 -3.18 30.16
C ALA A 552 17.72 -3.34 29.77
N PRO A 553 16.95 -4.25 30.41
CA PRO A 553 15.52 -4.33 30.16
C PRO A 553 14.88 -3.07 30.74
N ALA A 554 14.65 -2.09 29.86
CA ALA A 554 13.84 -0.93 30.17
C ALA A 554 12.38 -1.39 30.34
N LEU A 555 12.00 -1.60 31.60
CA LEU A 555 10.62 -1.50 32.05
C LEU A 555 10.17 -0.05 31.82
N ASP A 556 9.47 0.25 30.71
CA ASP A 556 8.27 1.08 30.77
C ASP A 556 7.58 1.33 29.41
N ARG A 557 6.25 1.42 29.50
CA ARG A 557 5.31 2.18 28.66
C ARG A 557 5.00 1.63 27.26
N PHE A 558 3.94 0.83 27.23
CA PHE A 558 3.14 0.59 26.04
C PHE A 558 2.69 1.93 25.40
N ALA A 559 3.18 2.19 24.19
CA ALA A 559 2.46 3.02 23.23
C ALA A 559 1.20 2.24 22.76
N PRO A 560 0.05 2.90 22.55
CA PRO A 560 -1.14 2.22 22.07
C PRO A 560 -0.92 1.71 20.63
N PRO A 561 -1.30 0.47 20.30
CA PRO A 561 -1.22 -0.02 18.93
C PRO A 561 -2.31 0.63 18.04
N PRO A 562 -2.05 0.75 16.72
CA PRO A 562 -3.02 1.27 15.76
C PRO A 562 -4.22 0.33 15.62
N ALA A 563 -5.40 0.92 15.44
CA ALA A 563 -6.67 0.23 15.27
C ALA A 563 -6.64 -0.71 14.05
N MET A 564 -7.00 -1.96 14.27
CA MET A 564 -7.13 -2.99 13.24
C MET A 564 -8.61 -3.08 12.84
N SER A 565 -8.88 -2.98 11.53
CA SER A 565 -10.21 -3.02 10.92
C SER A 565 -10.72 -4.46 10.75
N ILE A 566 -12.01 -4.67 11.07
CA ILE A 566 -12.80 -5.89 10.85
C ILE A 566 -13.70 -5.67 9.61
N PRO A 567 -13.98 -6.69 8.78
CA PRO A 567 -14.77 -6.58 7.55
C PRO A 567 -16.27 -6.30 7.79
N GLU A 568 -16.87 -5.53 6.89
CA GLU A 568 -18.25 -5.05 6.91
C GLU A 568 -19.29 -6.12 6.47
N THR A 569 -20.33 -6.30 7.29
CA THR A 569 -21.71 -6.49 6.83
C THR A 569 -22.61 -5.47 7.54
N PRO A 570 -23.65 -4.94 6.89
CA PRO A 570 -24.26 -3.67 7.27
C PRO A 570 -25.39 -3.87 8.28
N ASP A 571 -25.08 -3.76 9.57
CA ASP A 571 -26.04 -3.40 10.61
C ASP A 571 -25.29 -2.57 11.67
N GLU A 572 -25.92 -1.52 12.20
CA GLU A 572 -25.31 -0.46 13.04
C GLU A 572 -24.32 -0.99 14.10
N VAL A 573 -23.02 -0.78 13.90
CA VAL A 573 -21.98 -1.16 14.86
C VAL A 573 -21.89 -0.11 15.97
N VAL A 574 -22.51 -0.41 17.12
CA VAL A 574 -22.23 0.27 18.38
C VAL A 574 -20.84 -0.17 18.85
N PHE A 575 -19.87 0.74 18.93
CA PHE A 575 -18.57 0.44 19.53
C PHE A 575 -18.78 0.11 21.02
N ALA A 576 -18.50 -1.14 21.43
CA ALA A 576 -18.56 -1.53 22.83
C ALA A 576 -17.45 -0.81 23.61
N GLU A 577 -17.83 0.14 24.47
CA GLU A 577 -16.89 0.77 25.40
C GLU A 577 -16.35 -0.26 26.41
N ARG A 578 -15.05 -0.19 26.72
CA ARG A 578 -14.42 -1.13 27.67
C ARG A 578 -15.10 -1.05 29.04
N ARG A 579 -15.70 -2.15 29.47
CA ARG A 579 -16.27 -2.32 30.81
C ARG A 579 -15.14 -2.47 31.83
N ARG A 580 -15.03 -1.52 32.77
CA ARG A 580 -14.02 -1.57 33.85
C ARG A 580 -14.45 -2.54 34.94
N LEU A 581 -13.51 -3.33 35.45
CA LEU A 581 -13.75 -4.20 36.61
C LEU A 581 -13.77 -3.39 37.92
N PRO A 582 -14.46 -3.91 38.95
CA PRO A 582 -14.43 -3.33 40.29
C PRO A 582 -13.05 -3.46 40.94
N ASP A 583 -12.68 -2.48 41.78
CA ASP A 583 -11.38 -2.45 42.49
C ASP A 583 -11.20 -3.67 43.42
N ARG A 584 -12.30 -4.23 43.93
CA ARG A 584 -12.33 -5.49 44.69
C ARG A 584 -13.24 -6.49 43.97
N ARG A 585 -12.63 -7.48 43.34
CA ARG A 585 -13.29 -8.50 42.49
C ARG A 585 -13.44 -9.85 43.20
N LYS A 586 -14.46 -10.59 42.81
CA LYS A 586 -14.64 -12.01 43.18
C LYS A 586 -13.93 -12.89 42.17
N GLY A 587 -13.69 -14.14 42.54
CA GLY A 587 -13.12 -15.15 41.66
C GLY A 587 -12.61 -16.34 42.47
N TYR A 588 -12.05 -17.32 41.78
CA TYR A 588 -11.46 -18.49 42.40
C TYR A 588 -10.04 -18.73 41.89
N ILE A 589 -9.34 -19.61 42.60
CA ILE A 589 -8.01 -20.06 42.23
C ILE A 589 -8.07 -21.58 42.10
N GLN A 590 -7.86 -22.08 40.88
CA GLN A 590 -7.79 -23.50 40.61
C GLN A 590 -6.35 -23.91 40.38
N LYS A 591 -5.87 -24.85 41.19
CA LYS A 591 -4.57 -25.49 40.99
C LYS A 591 -4.77 -26.84 40.33
N ALA A 592 -4.13 -27.06 39.19
CA ALA A 592 -4.09 -28.35 38.53
C ALA A 592 -2.70 -28.68 37.99
N SER A 593 -2.50 -29.93 37.59
CA SER A 593 -1.32 -30.36 36.86
C SER A 593 -1.75 -31.04 35.57
N VAL A 594 -1.31 -30.52 34.42
CA VAL A 594 -1.61 -31.07 33.08
C VAL A 594 -0.32 -31.66 32.50
N GLY A 595 -0.30 -32.96 32.20
CA GLY A 595 0.89 -33.61 31.63
C GLY A 595 2.14 -33.50 32.51
N GLY A 596 1.97 -33.39 33.84
CA GLY A 596 3.07 -33.20 34.80
C GLY A 596 3.47 -31.74 35.09
N HIS A 597 2.85 -30.76 34.42
CA HIS A 597 3.14 -29.34 34.60
C HIS A 597 2.07 -28.66 35.46
N LYS A 598 2.50 -27.93 36.50
CA LYS A 598 1.59 -27.27 37.45
C LYS A 598 1.10 -25.93 36.90
N VAL A 599 -0.22 -25.77 36.88
CA VAL A 599 -0.94 -24.58 36.40
C VAL A 599 -1.84 -24.06 37.52
N TYR A 600 -1.82 -22.75 37.73
CA TYR A 600 -2.71 -22.02 38.61
C TYR A 600 -3.54 -21.07 37.77
N LEU A 601 -4.85 -21.30 37.74
CA LEU A 601 -5.83 -20.43 37.09
C LEU A 601 -6.45 -19.53 38.15
N HIS A 602 -6.35 -18.22 37.97
CA HIS A 602 -7.02 -17.23 38.81
C HIS A 602 -8.08 -16.53 37.97
N THR A 603 -9.30 -16.41 38.49
CA THR A 603 -10.37 -15.68 37.81
C THR A 603 -10.71 -14.37 38.51
N GLY A 604 -11.22 -13.40 37.75
CA GLY A 604 -11.77 -12.15 38.24
C GLY A 604 -13.14 -11.92 37.62
N GLU A 605 -14.15 -11.67 38.45
CA GLU A 605 -15.54 -11.50 38.05
C GLU A 605 -15.98 -10.04 38.14
N PHE A 606 -16.93 -9.68 37.27
CA PHE A 606 -17.72 -8.46 37.39
C PHE A 606 -18.74 -8.57 38.54
N ASP A 607 -19.39 -7.45 38.90
CA ASP A 607 -20.35 -7.40 40.01
C ASP A 607 -21.59 -8.30 39.80
N ASP A 608 -21.92 -8.62 38.54
CA ASP A 608 -22.98 -9.54 38.12
C ASP A 608 -22.56 -11.03 38.12
N GLY A 609 -21.28 -11.30 38.41
CA GLY A 609 -20.68 -12.63 38.45
C GLY A 609 -20.23 -13.17 37.08
N GLU A 610 -20.28 -12.36 36.02
CA GLU A 610 -19.67 -12.71 34.74
C GLU A 610 -18.13 -12.68 34.84
N LEU A 611 -17.45 -13.53 34.07
CA LEU A 611 -15.99 -13.57 34.03
C LEU A 611 -15.44 -12.35 33.29
N GLY A 612 -14.60 -11.56 33.96
CA GLY A 612 -14.00 -10.35 33.40
C GLY A 612 -12.49 -10.44 33.17
N GLU A 613 -11.78 -11.32 33.88
CA GLU A 613 -10.36 -11.55 33.65
C GLU A 613 -9.89 -12.93 34.13
N ILE A 614 -8.78 -13.39 33.57
CA ILE A 614 -8.08 -14.62 33.95
C ILE A 614 -6.58 -14.36 34.09
N PHE A 615 -5.94 -15.06 35.02
CA PHE A 615 -4.48 -15.14 35.12
C PHE A 615 -4.03 -16.59 35.17
N ILE A 616 -2.89 -16.85 34.53
CA ILE A 616 -2.33 -18.19 34.40
C ILE A 616 -0.90 -18.15 34.94
N ASP A 617 -0.68 -18.82 36.07
CA ASP A 617 0.63 -18.96 36.68
C ASP A 617 1.15 -20.39 36.55
N MET A 618 2.42 -20.51 36.16
CA MET A 618 3.09 -21.80 35.98
C MET A 618 4.48 -21.78 36.61
N HIS A 619 4.88 -22.92 37.19
CA HIS A 619 6.18 -23.09 37.84
C HIS A 619 7.04 -24.11 37.10
N LYS A 620 8.31 -23.75 36.88
CA LYS A 620 9.37 -24.55 36.23
C LYS A 620 9.32 -24.65 34.69
N GLU A 621 8.55 -23.79 34.03
CA GLU A 621 8.62 -23.60 32.57
C GLU A 621 9.67 -22.57 32.16
N GLY A 622 10.16 -22.69 30.92
CA GLY A 622 11.05 -21.69 30.33
C GLY A 622 10.44 -20.29 30.31
N ALA A 623 11.28 -19.26 30.46
CA ALA A 623 10.84 -17.86 30.54
C ALA A 623 9.98 -17.41 29.34
N ALA A 624 10.24 -17.95 28.15
CA ALA A 624 9.46 -17.68 26.95
C ALA A 624 8.02 -18.21 27.05
N PHE A 625 7.84 -19.43 27.53
CA PHE A 625 6.52 -20.06 27.66
C PHE A 625 5.68 -19.37 28.75
N ARG A 626 6.30 -19.02 29.88
CA ARG A 626 5.64 -18.26 30.96
C ARG A 626 5.18 -16.87 30.49
N SER A 627 6.02 -16.15 29.76
CA SER A 627 5.67 -14.83 29.21
C SER A 627 4.55 -14.93 28.17
N LEU A 628 4.54 -15.98 27.36
CA LEU A 628 3.48 -16.23 26.39
C LEU A 628 2.14 -16.48 27.07
N MET A 629 2.09 -17.35 28.09
CA MET A 629 0.87 -17.62 28.86
C MET A 629 0.35 -16.40 29.60
N ASN A 630 1.24 -15.56 30.15
CA ASN A 630 0.85 -14.30 30.78
C ASN A 630 0.25 -13.32 29.74
N ASN A 631 0.89 -13.15 28.58
CA ASN A 631 0.37 -12.29 27.52
C ASN A 631 -0.96 -12.80 26.96
N PHE A 632 -1.11 -14.12 26.85
CA PHE A 632 -2.35 -14.76 26.45
C PHE A 632 -3.48 -14.46 27.45
N ALA A 633 -3.25 -14.66 28.75
CA ALA A 633 -4.22 -14.35 29.79
C ALA A 633 -4.67 -12.88 29.78
N ILE A 634 -3.74 -11.94 29.52
CA ILE A 634 -4.04 -10.52 29.35
C ILE A 634 -4.94 -10.28 28.13
N ALA A 635 -4.64 -10.90 26.98
CA ALA A 635 -5.43 -10.72 25.76
C ALA A 635 -6.89 -11.18 25.94
N ILE A 636 -7.10 -12.35 26.58
CA ILE A 636 -8.44 -12.87 26.88
C ILE A 636 -9.18 -11.95 27.86
N SER A 637 -8.50 -11.50 28.91
CA SER A 637 -9.08 -10.56 29.88
C SER A 637 -9.52 -9.24 29.25
N ILE A 638 -8.72 -8.71 28.30
CA ILE A 638 -9.10 -7.52 27.53
C ILE A 638 -10.33 -7.84 26.66
N GLY A 639 -10.33 -8.97 25.96
CA GLY A 639 -11.47 -9.38 25.12
C GLY A 639 -12.78 -9.45 25.89
N LEU A 640 -12.79 -10.10 27.06
CA LEU A 640 -13.96 -10.16 27.95
C LEU A 640 -14.43 -8.75 28.39
N GLN A 641 -13.50 -7.83 28.67
CA GLN A 641 -13.82 -6.45 29.05
C GLN A 641 -14.37 -5.59 27.91
N TYR A 642 -14.11 -5.96 26.65
CA TYR A 642 -14.71 -5.32 25.47
C TYR A 642 -16.01 -6.02 25.02
N GLY A 643 -16.53 -6.95 25.83
CA GLY A 643 -17.83 -7.58 25.60
C GLY A 643 -17.79 -8.79 24.69
N VAL A 644 -16.61 -9.38 24.43
CA VAL A 644 -16.54 -10.69 23.76
C VAL A 644 -17.09 -11.75 24.72
N PRO A 645 -18.14 -12.50 24.34
CA PRO A 645 -18.71 -13.52 25.21
C PRO A 645 -17.71 -14.66 25.46
N LEU A 646 -17.73 -15.22 26.67
CA LEU A 646 -16.83 -16.31 27.06
C LEU A 646 -16.96 -17.55 26.15
N GLU A 647 -18.17 -17.82 25.66
CA GLU A 647 -18.50 -18.92 24.74
C GLU A 647 -17.62 -18.93 23.49
N GLU A 648 -17.37 -17.77 22.89
CA GLU A 648 -16.53 -17.64 21.68
C GLU A 648 -15.08 -18.01 21.95
N PHE A 649 -14.54 -17.65 23.12
CA PHE A 649 -13.20 -18.07 23.51
C PHE A 649 -13.14 -19.56 23.83
N VAL A 650 -14.17 -20.08 24.47
CA VAL A 650 -14.28 -21.51 24.79
C VAL A 650 -14.26 -22.33 23.50
N ASP A 651 -15.12 -22.00 22.52
CA ASP A 651 -15.19 -22.74 21.26
C ASP A 651 -13.92 -22.60 20.41
N ALA A 652 -13.22 -21.47 20.50
CA ALA A 652 -11.95 -21.26 19.78
C ALA A 652 -10.77 -22.09 20.33
N PHE A 653 -10.75 -22.38 21.63
CA PHE A 653 -9.56 -22.93 22.30
C PHE A 653 -9.69 -24.36 22.84
N ILE A 654 -10.91 -24.90 22.93
CA ILE A 654 -11.10 -26.34 23.21
C ILE A 654 -10.51 -27.18 22.05
N PHE A 655 -9.96 -28.34 22.39
CA PHE A 655 -9.31 -29.30 21.49
C PHE A 655 -8.02 -28.80 20.81
N THR A 656 -7.51 -27.63 21.20
CA THR A 656 -6.19 -27.19 20.80
C THR A 656 -5.13 -28.17 21.32
N ARG A 657 -4.18 -28.55 20.44
CA ARG A 657 -3.16 -29.56 20.72
C ARG A 657 -1.77 -28.94 20.74
N PHE A 658 -1.17 -28.83 21.92
CA PHE A 658 0.24 -28.46 22.08
C PHE A 658 0.73 -28.97 23.45
N GLU A 659 2.04 -29.25 23.56
CA GLU A 659 2.66 -29.67 24.82
C GLU A 659 2.80 -28.47 25.78
N PRO A 660 2.45 -28.60 27.08
CA PRO A 660 2.10 -29.83 27.79
C PRO A 660 0.68 -30.36 27.57
N ALA A 661 0.56 -31.65 27.30
CA ALA A 661 -0.69 -32.38 27.14
C ALA A 661 -0.66 -33.70 27.93
N GLY A 662 -1.81 -34.19 28.38
CA GLY A 662 -1.90 -35.47 29.07
C GLY A 662 -2.89 -35.48 30.22
N GLU A 663 -2.62 -36.33 31.20
CA GLU A 663 -3.48 -36.50 32.38
C GLU A 663 -3.51 -35.21 33.22
N VAL A 664 -4.72 -34.87 33.68
CA VAL A 664 -5.01 -33.71 34.52
C VAL A 664 -5.26 -34.21 35.94
N THR A 665 -4.50 -33.67 36.89
CA THR A 665 -4.67 -33.97 38.32
C THR A 665 -4.91 -32.69 39.11
N GLY A 666 -5.77 -32.76 40.13
CA GLY A 666 -6.15 -31.60 40.95
C GLY A 666 -7.39 -30.84 40.45
N ASN A 667 -8.08 -31.34 39.43
CA ASN A 667 -9.42 -30.91 39.03
C ASN A 667 -10.36 -32.11 39.08
N ASP A 668 -11.54 -31.92 39.67
CA ASP A 668 -12.51 -33.00 39.87
C ASP A 668 -13.33 -33.31 38.59
N SER A 669 -13.44 -32.35 37.66
CA SER A 669 -14.29 -32.46 36.46
C SER A 669 -13.55 -32.89 35.20
N ILE A 670 -12.28 -32.50 35.04
CA ILE A 670 -11.51 -32.73 33.80
C ILE A 670 -10.31 -33.61 34.15
N ARG A 671 -10.23 -34.82 33.57
CA ARG A 671 -9.19 -35.82 33.88
C ARG A 671 -8.13 -35.92 32.79
N LYS A 672 -8.41 -35.51 31.57
CA LYS A 672 -7.44 -35.44 30.47
C LYS A 672 -7.62 -34.16 29.65
N ALA A 673 -6.51 -33.61 29.16
CA ALA A 673 -6.53 -32.46 28.27
C ALA A 673 -5.47 -32.57 27.17
N THR A 674 -5.78 -32.05 25.99
CA THR A 674 -4.89 -32.06 24.83
C THR A 674 -3.92 -30.88 24.81
N SER A 675 -4.10 -29.93 25.73
CA SER A 675 -3.16 -28.86 26.06
C SER A 675 -3.54 -28.16 27.37
N ILE A 676 -2.69 -27.24 27.85
CA ILE A 676 -3.02 -26.39 29.01
C ILE A 676 -4.17 -25.41 28.70
N LEU A 677 -4.22 -24.85 27.48
CA LEU A 677 -5.31 -23.94 27.11
C LEU A 677 -6.63 -24.69 26.98
N ASP A 678 -6.59 -25.88 26.37
CA ASP A 678 -7.73 -26.80 26.30
C ASP A 678 -8.28 -27.10 27.70
N TYR A 679 -7.41 -27.41 28.67
CA TYR A 679 -7.81 -27.58 30.07
C TYR A 679 -8.46 -26.32 30.68
N ILE A 680 -7.84 -25.15 30.50
CA ILE A 680 -8.32 -23.89 31.10
C ILE A 680 -9.70 -23.52 30.56
N PHE A 681 -9.90 -23.56 29.24
CA PHE A 681 -11.18 -23.17 28.66
C PHE A 681 -12.29 -24.18 28.91
N ARG A 682 -11.98 -25.47 29.01
CA ARG A 682 -12.96 -26.45 29.50
C ARG A 682 -13.35 -26.19 30.96
N GLU A 683 -12.39 -25.85 31.83
CA GLU A 683 -12.71 -25.53 33.23
C GLU A 683 -13.56 -24.25 33.34
N LEU A 684 -13.26 -23.22 32.54
CA LEU A 684 -14.08 -22.01 32.49
C LEU A 684 -15.48 -22.29 31.92
N ALA A 685 -15.59 -23.17 30.92
CA ALA A 685 -16.88 -23.57 30.34
C ALA A 685 -17.75 -24.33 31.35
N VAL A 686 -17.17 -25.28 32.09
CA VAL A 686 -17.87 -26.01 33.15
C VAL A 686 -18.29 -25.04 34.27
N SER A 687 -17.37 -24.18 34.71
CA SER A 687 -17.58 -23.34 35.90
C SER A 687 -18.47 -22.10 35.66
N TYR A 688 -18.50 -21.53 34.45
CA TYR A 688 -19.29 -20.31 34.15
C TYR A 688 -20.42 -20.52 33.15
N LEU A 689 -20.32 -21.49 32.23
CA LEU A 689 -21.32 -21.73 31.18
C LEU A 689 -22.20 -22.96 31.45
N GLY A 690 -21.90 -23.76 32.49
CA GLY A 690 -22.64 -24.97 32.81
C GLY A 690 -22.53 -26.07 31.73
N ARG A 691 -21.43 -26.06 30.96
CA ARG A 691 -21.16 -27.05 29.90
C ARG A 691 -20.64 -28.36 30.48
N ASP A 692 -21.52 -29.10 31.14
CA ASP A 692 -21.23 -30.43 31.73
C ASP A 692 -20.88 -31.48 30.66
N ASP A 693 -21.19 -31.22 29.39
CA ASP A 693 -20.79 -32.05 28.24
C ASP A 693 -19.26 -32.16 28.07
N LEU A 694 -18.52 -31.19 28.60
CA LEU A 694 -17.06 -31.14 28.58
C LEU A 694 -16.42 -31.73 29.84
N ALA A 695 -17.22 -32.08 30.85
CA ALA A 695 -16.77 -32.75 32.06
C ALA A 695 -16.71 -34.28 31.86
N GLU A 696 -15.66 -34.91 32.38
CA GLU A 696 -15.42 -36.35 32.24
C GLU A 696 -15.90 -37.14 33.48
N VAL A 697 -17.00 -36.71 34.11
CA VAL A 697 -17.56 -37.29 35.35
C VAL A 697 -19.00 -37.74 35.15
N ASP A 698 -19.31 -38.96 35.60
CA ASP A 698 -20.67 -39.50 35.67
C ASP A 698 -21.49 -38.76 36.73
N ASN A 699 -22.58 -38.12 36.32
CA ASN A 699 -23.61 -37.61 37.22
C ASN A 699 -24.25 -38.77 38.02
N VAL A 700 -23.84 -38.95 39.27
CA VAL A 700 -24.58 -39.74 40.26
C VAL A 700 -25.12 -38.81 41.33
N SER A 701 -26.39 -38.43 41.18
CA SER A 701 -27.20 -37.89 42.27
C SER A 701 -27.40 -38.97 43.34
N HIS A 702 -26.99 -38.68 44.57
CA HIS A 702 -27.44 -39.35 45.79
C HIS A 702 -27.74 -38.23 46.78
N ASP A 703 -28.97 -37.73 46.83
CA ASP A 703 -29.98 -38.27 47.73
C ASP A 703 -31.40 -37.89 47.29
N GLY A 704 -32.26 -38.91 47.19
CA GLY A 704 -33.67 -38.74 46.92
C GLY A 704 -34.47 -38.45 48.19
N LEU A 705 -35.41 -37.52 48.09
CA LEU A 705 -36.68 -37.51 48.81
C LEU A 705 -37.60 -36.46 48.17
N GLY A 706 -38.70 -36.94 47.60
CA GLY A 706 -39.64 -36.11 46.84
C GLY A 706 -40.73 -35.44 47.68
N GLY A 707 -41.35 -34.44 47.04
CA GLY A 707 -42.80 -34.23 46.99
C GLY A 707 -43.46 -33.45 48.13
N GLY A 708 -44.08 -32.31 47.78
CA GLY A 708 -45.12 -31.69 48.61
C GLY A 708 -45.64 -30.37 48.03
N ALA A 709 -46.92 -30.35 47.66
CA ALA A 709 -47.59 -29.28 46.94
C ALA A 709 -48.19 -28.17 47.83
N ARG A 710 -48.53 -27.05 47.15
CA ARG A 710 -49.58 -26.03 47.40
C ARG A 710 -49.29 -24.78 48.26
N GLU A 711 -49.47 -23.65 47.56
CA GLU A 711 -50.31 -22.47 47.86
C GLU A 711 -50.09 -21.70 49.17
N GLY A 712 -49.93 -20.38 49.05
CA GLY A 712 -50.39 -19.45 50.08
C GLY A 712 -49.52 -18.21 50.32
N GLU A 713 -50.02 -17.08 49.82
CA GLU A 713 -49.86 -15.71 50.35
C GLU A 713 -48.58 -14.89 50.08
N GLU A 714 -48.86 -13.73 49.47
CA GLU A 714 -47.96 -12.63 49.15
C GLU A 714 -47.65 -11.72 50.38
N PRO A 715 -47.18 -10.45 50.26
CA PRO A 715 -45.78 -10.12 50.54
C PRO A 715 -45.63 -9.01 51.65
N THR A 716 -44.43 -8.54 52.08
CA THR A 716 -44.18 -7.23 52.80
C THR A 716 -42.70 -6.73 52.72
N VAL A 717 -42.43 -5.63 52.00
CA VAL A 717 -41.13 -4.87 51.83
C VAL A 717 -40.78 -4.02 53.06
N PRO A 718 -39.57 -3.44 53.28
CA PRO A 718 -38.17 -3.81 52.94
C PRO A 718 -37.20 -3.80 54.15
N VAL A 719 -36.04 -4.44 54.00
CA VAL A 719 -34.71 -4.15 54.57
C VAL A 719 -33.69 -4.63 53.51
N GLN A 720 -32.54 -4.01 53.33
CA GLN A 720 -31.57 -4.47 52.34
C GLN A 720 -30.96 -5.83 52.76
N GLN A 721 -31.42 -6.92 52.13
CA GLN A 721 -30.85 -8.25 52.28
C GLN A 721 -29.83 -8.42 51.15
N MET A 722 -28.53 -8.38 51.48
CA MET A 722 -27.47 -8.77 50.54
C MET A 722 -27.80 -10.17 50.01
N ARG A 723 -27.93 -10.34 48.68
CA ARG A 723 -28.19 -11.68 48.11
C ARG A 723 -26.94 -12.56 48.32
N PRO A 724 -27.03 -13.83 48.73
CA PRO A 724 -25.87 -14.71 48.90
C PRO A 724 -25.08 -14.88 47.60
N GLU A 725 -25.78 -14.82 46.47
CA GLU A 725 -25.25 -14.81 45.10
C GLU A 725 -24.24 -13.66 44.88
N GLN A 726 -24.34 -12.58 45.66
CA GLN A 726 -23.41 -11.45 45.61
C GLN A 726 -22.24 -11.61 46.58
N LEU A 727 -22.15 -12.69 47.37
CA LEU A 727 -21.08 -12.92 48.34
C LEU A 727 -20.12 -14.03 47.89
N ILE A 728 -20.54 -14.92 46.98
CA ILE A 728 -19.77 -16.08 46.53
C ILE A 728 -19.53 -15.96 45.01
N SER A 729 -18.36 -16.36 44.54
CA SER A 729 -18.00 -16.38 43.11
C SER A 729 -18.83 -17.44 42.38
N LYS A 730 -19.44 -17.07 41.25
CA LYS A 730 -20.24 -18.01 40.42
C LYS A 730 -19.38 -19.17 39.89
N GLY A 731 -18.13 -18.86 39.52
CA GLY A 731 -17.17 -19.86 39.07
C GLY A 731 -16.72 -20.80 40.20
N PHE A 732 -16.57 -20.29 41.43
CA PHE A 732 -16.20 -21.13 42.58
C PHE A 732 -17.28 -22.16 42.93
N SER A 733 -18.54 -21.76 42.84
CA SER A 733 -19.68 -22.62 43.15
C SER A 733 -20.21 -23.42 41.95
N ARG A 734 -19.59 -23.28 40.76
CA ARG A 734 -20.01 -23.91 39.49
C ARG A 734 -21.51 -23.76 39.22
N GLY A 735 -22.04 -22.57 39.49
CA GLY A 735 -23.48 -22.30 39.33
C GLY A 735 -24.42 -22.94 40.36
N VAL A 736 -23.93 -23.78 41.29
CA VAL A 736 -24.75 -24.45 42.33
C VAL A 736 -24.56 -23.76 43.69
N ILE A 737 -25.62 -23.12 44.20
CA ILE A 737 -25.62 -22.49 45.53
C ILE A 737 -26.25 -23.48 46.53
N PRO A 738 -25.59 -23.81 47.66
CA PRO A 738 -26.22 -24.60 48.72
C PRO A 738 -27.40 -23.85 49.35
N ASP A 739 -28.55 -24.52 49.53
CA ASP A 739 -29.81 -23.96 50.08
C ASP A 739 -29.70 -23.42 51.54
N ASN A 740 -28.56 -23.57 52.18
CA ASN A 740 -28.31 -23.31 53.59
C ASN A 740 -27.55 -21.99 53.88
N ILE A 741 -27.49 -21.05 52.92
CA ILE A 741 -26.91 -19.71 53.14
C ILE A 741 -28.02 -18.67 53.35
N VAL A 742 -28.20 -18.22 54.60
CA VAL A 742 -29.28 -17.29 55.00
C VAL A 742 -28.72 -15.89 55.28
N PRO A 743 -28.97 -14.87 54.44
CA PRO A 743 -28.74 -13.47 54.78
C PRO A 743 -29.97 -12.89 55.47
N PHE A 744 -29.82 -11.93 56.39
CA PHE A 744 -30.92 -11.36 57.20
C PHE A 744 -31.52 -10.06 56.64
N THR A 745 -32.86 -10.07 56.47
CA THR A 745 -33.88 -9.02 56.14
C THR A 745 -33.72 -8.16 54.87
N ALA A 746 -34.69 -7.83 54.00
CA ALA A 746 -36.10 -8.14 53.70
C ALA A 746 -36.56 -7.53 52.32
N ARG A 747 -37.15 -8.34 51.44
CA ARG A 747 -38.46 -8.17 50.71
C ARG A 747 -38.77 -6.96 49.76
N ARG A 748 -39.37 -7.31 48.59
CA ARG A 748 -40.08 -6.68 47.42
C ARG A 748 -39.56 -5.38 46.73
N VAL A 749 -39.82 -5.09 45.45
CA VAL A 749 -40.97 -5.33 44.53
C VAL A 749 -40.47 -5.67 43.11
N ALA A 750 -41.15 -6.63 42.49
CA ALA A 750 -41.01 -7.05 41.10
C ALA A 750 -41.84 -6.16 40.14
N GLU A 751 -41.45 -6.20 38.86
CA GLU A 751 -42.26 -6.12 37.64
C GLU A 751 -41.73 -5.09 36.63
N ARG A 752 -41.18 -5.59 35.51
CA ARG A 752 -41.86 -5.46 34.21
C ARG A 752 -41.09 -6.16 33.08
N LEU A 753 -41.89 -6.81 32.22
CA LEU A 753 -41.66 -7.23 30.82
C LEU A 753 -41.17 -8.67 30.62
N GLU A 754 -42.17 -9.54 30.46
CA GLU A 754 -42.12 -10.80 29.72
C GLU A 754 -42.20 -10.57 28.20
N GLU A 755 -41.90 -11.66 27.48
CA GLU A 755 -42.26 -12.05 26.10
C GLU A 755 -41.27 -11.71 24.97
N ALA A 756 -40.59 -12.73 24.44
CA ALA A 756 -41.03 -13.45 23.23
C ALA A 756 -40.10 -14.64 22.88
N GLU A 757 -40.65 -15.85 22.79
CA GLU A 757 -40.00 -17.08 22.29
C GLU A 757 -39.90 -17.11 20.75
N GLY A 758 -38.86 -17.78 20.23
CA GLY A 758 -38.72 -18.22 18.84
C GLY A 758 -38.25 -19.69 18.77
N PRO A 759 -38.53 -20.43 17.67
CA PRO A 759 -38.71 -21.88 17.63
C PRO A 759 -37.40 -22.71 17.48
N PRO A 760 -37.43 -24.04 17.70
CA PRO A 760 -36.23 -24.86 17.83
C PRO A 760 -35.66 -25.29 16.46
N LEU A 761 -34.33 -25.30 16.35
CA LEU A 761 -33.60 -25.92 15.24
C LEU A 761 -33.07 -27.30 15.67
N THR A 762 -33.49 -28.29 14.91
CA THR A 762 -33.21 -29.73 14.97
C THR A 762 -31.73 -30.09 14.96
N THR A 763 -31.35 -31.02 15.84
CA THR A 763 -30.05 -31.69 15.89
C THR A 763 -29.89 -32.70 14.75
N GLN A 764 -28.86 -32.53 13.91
CA GLN A 764 -28.39 -33.59 13.01
C GLN A 764 -27.28 -34.39 13.68
N ARG A 765 -27.51 -35.69 13.83
CA ARG A 765 -26.54 -36.68 14.32
C ARG A 765 -25.39 -36.82 13.32
N GLY A 766 -24.16 -36.56 13.75
CA GLY A 766 -22.93 -36.83 12.99
C GLY A 766 -22.65 -38.34 12.86
N ALA A 767 -22.06 -38.74 11.74
CA ALA A 767 -21.78 -40.13 11.38
C ALA A 767 -20.59 -40.73 12.17
N ASP A 768 -20.71 -41.99 12.58
CA ASP A 768 -19.68 -42.73 13.31
C ASP A 768 -18.54 -43.17 12.36
N TYR A 769 -17.35 -42.58 12.51
CA TYR A 769 -16.12 -43.01 11.85
C TYR A 769 -15.31 -43.94 12.76
N LEU A 770 -14.54 -44.84 12.16
CA LEU A 770 -13.61 -45.72 12.87
C LEU A 770 -12.38 -44.93 13.33
N SER A 771 -11.85 -45.27 14.50
CA SER A 771 -10.71 -44.59 15.13
C SER A 771 -9.35 -44.90 14.48
N ASP A 772 -9.30 -45.82 13.51
CA ASP A 772 -8.06 -46.20 12.83
C ASP A 772 -7.75 -45.24 11.67
N ALA A 773 -6.46 -45.01 11.42
CA ALA A 773 -6.03 -44.21 10.27
C ALA A 773 -6.14 -45.03 8.98
N CYS A 774 -6.59 -44.41 7.88
CA CYS A 774 -6.51 -45.04 6.57
C CYS A 774 -5.04 -45.38 6.23
N PRO A 775 -4.68 -46.65 5.98
CA PRO A 775 -3.30 -47.04 5.67
C PRO A 775 -2.79 -46.51 4.34
N ALA A 776 -3.68 -46.02 3.45
CA ALA A 776 -3.29 -45.47 2.16
C ALA A 776 -2.92 -43.97 2.22
N CYS A 777 -3.66 -43.15 2.99
CA CYS A 777 -3.45 -41.70 3.04
C CYS A 777 -3.25 -41.11 4.44
N GLY A 778 -3.39 -41.92 5.49
CA GLY A 778 -3.22 -41.50 6.88
C GLY A 778 -4.38 -40.69 7.48
N HIS A 779 -5.50 -40.51 6.75
CA HIS A 779 -6.64 -39.74 7.24
C HIS A 779 -7.66 -40.63 8.01
N PHE A 780 -8.32 -40.07 9.02
CA PHE A 780 -9.19 -40.79 9.97
C PHE A 780 -10.68 -40.74 9.61
N THR A 781 -11.01 -40.59 8.33
CA THR A 781 -12.38 -40.57 7.81
C THR A 781 -12.79 -41.94 7.25
N LEU A 782 -12.46 -43.00 7.97
CA LEU A 782 -12.85 -44.37 7.62
C LEU A 782 -14.26 -44.65 8.13
N ARG A 783 -15.19 -44.92 7.20
CA ARG A 783 -16.56 -45.30 7.54
C ARG A 783 -16.74 -46.82 7.37
N PRO A 784 -17.39 -47.52 8.33
CA PRO A 784 -17.68 -48.94 8.16
C PRO A 784 -18.72 -49.14 7.05
N ASP A 785 -18.48 -50.10 6.17
CA ASP A 785 -19.37 -50.51 5.08
C ASP A 785 -19.27 -52.03 4.86
N ASP A 786 -20.22 -52.78 5.45
CA ASP A 786 -20.41 -54.24 5.31
C ASP A 786 -19.13 -55.08 5.14
N GLY A 787 -18.32 -55.14 6.21
CA GLY A 787 -17.12 -55.99 6.29
C GLY A 787 -15.85 -55.39 5.69
N VAL A 788 -15.92 -54.15 5.22
CA VAL A 788 -14.80 -53.34 4.73
C VAL A 788 -14.98 -51.90 5.25
N ALA A 789 -13.91 -51.11 5.36
CA ALA A 789 -14.00 -49.68 5.68
C ALA A 789 -13.64 -48.84 4.45
N LEU A 790 -14.43 -47.80 4.17
CA LEU A 790 -14.19 -46.89 3.05
C LEU A 790 -13.63 -45.57 3.57
N CYS A 791 -12.52 -45.09 3.00
CA CYS A 791 -11.98 -43.77 3.32
C CYS A 791 -12.60 -42.69 2.43
N GLU A 792 -13.34 -41.74 3.02
CA GLU A 792 -13.99 -40.66 2.26
C GLU A 792 -12.98 -39.68 1.64
N ALA A 793 -11.78 -39.56 2.21
CA ALA A 793 -10.79 -38.61 1.75
C ALA A 793 -10.03 -39.04 0.48
N CYS A 794 -9.83 -40.34 0.30
CA CYS A 794 -9.05 -40.86 -0.84
C CYS A 794 -9.75 -41.97 -1.64
N GLY A 795 -10.91 -42.45 -1.17
CA GLY A 795 -11.71 -43.50 -1.82
C GLY A 795 -11.16 -44.93 -1.64
N ALA A 796 -10.11 -45.13 -0.83
CA ALA A 796 -9.54 -46.45 -0.60
C ALA A 796 -10.46 -47.33 0.26
N THR A 797 -10.62 -48.60 -0.13
CA THR A 797 -11.28 -49.65 0.65
C THR A 797 -10.25 -50.42 1.48
N VAL A 798 -10.51 -50.56 2.78
CA VAL A 798 -9.60 -51.15 3.77
C VAL A 798 -10.30 -52.34 4.43
N GLN A 799 -9.75 -53.55 4.31
CA GLN A 799 -10.32 -54.72 5.00
C GLN A 799 -10.17 -54.55 6.52
N THR A 800 -11.28 -54.49 7.24
CA THR A 800 -11.32 -54.53 8.70
C THR A 800 -11.28 -55.99 9.14
N ALA A 801 -10.35 -56.35 10.03
CA ALA A 801 -10.18 -57.72 10.53
C ALA A 801 -11.32 -58.16 11.46
#